data_AF-A0A933Y437-F1
#
_entry.id   AF-A0A933Y437-F1
#
_cell.length_a   1.000
_cell.length_b   1.000
_cell.length_c   1.000
_cell.angle_alpha   90.00
_cell.angle_beta   90.00
_cell.angle_gamma   90.00
#
_symmetry.space_group_name_H-M   'P 1'
#
loop_
_entity.id
_entity.type
_entity.pdbx_description
1 polymer ?
#
loop_
_entity_poly.entity_id
_entity_poly.type
_entity_poly.pdbx_seq_one_letter_code
_entity_poly.pdbx_strand_id
1 'polypeptide(L)'
;MLHRSRLLCVAALSLVVSLGLQPLPPTSELPAQAGEAVLLAKDGKKEEAFAKMLEALERAPDDATVLQLAASYAHDAGRDDEALWYARLALERLPPGKDGAKLVEPLTKLLASLDPLSAAPGAPPAPPMPTDAWAAALLDLAKTSSGRKLWVNAVDLLSRLEATSLGDKAAAELGKIYANKAAVAVLLDSGLAVPLKAKRTKKTPEQLAKEDAKHATWETRWKLKGDNYTLESDMNLETVEAMAAAMEQMNRFYRKVFHVKERGGDTARVTIKLYRHRKEFDQHETMGSGPISPSVRGFFSPSELKVATYDHRTDGLGLSFTWSTLFHESSHQFTSLISADLVPGWLNEGTASYFEGARLLANGTIETNLVPEGRLRALKASLDATETSSRGDQPTLKDVVSYYKPGSYEGSYYPFGWGLVYFLHNYEDANCVRPYVPLYQDYVASYKTGGKHDSFERFCEFFIARAKQPGIETFGQFETVWRRWIVELHGLYFGPPERADELIARARRQRDAKQSENAIESYRWALRKRPNDALANVELAELFAAAKDKDRALYHYRAALGSLAAVADREATVPGGEQTVGALEAKLVALDRDFAAALAAARTKFAALVEERAKSYVEKGYPRAALTLLETADHVDGTSAARAELRDGITAETAVALERWRRLPLGADLAGWDASEAYSVKDGELVGKSAGLSSCQWNGELAPHYRFEVRMVNDDRDGVWGVQYSVGANGTYLVGFFPDGHAQLVKLAEEQEDVGFLAPVEGLDVGDFVFAIERFDDRFDFFVDGKKAGSRPATGDELAGGLGLFQQGAKVRFSDLRLLQE
;
A
#
# COMPACT_ATOMS: atom_id res chain seq x y z
N MET A 1 48.45 3.58 18.15
CA MET A 1 48.40 3.95 16.72
C MET A 1 46.99 3.99 16.12
N LEU A 2 45.91 3.77 16.88
CA LEU A 2 44.51 3.81 16.39
C LEU A 2 43.70 5.07 16.79
N HIS A 3 44.38 6.12 17.28
CA HIS A 3 43.72 7.37 17.71
C HIS A 3 44.17 8.62 16.94
N ARG A 4 45.09 8.48 15.96
CA ARG A 4 45.55 9.62 15.13
C ARG A 4 44.83 9.76 13.79
N SER A 5 44.13 8.73 13.31
CA SER A 5 43.40 8.81 12.03
C SER A 5 42.06 9.53 12.12
N ARG A 6 41.43 9.61 13.30
CA ARG A 6 40.14 10.31 13.48
C ARG A 6 40.27 11.84 13.61
N LEU A 7 41.44 12.36 14.01
CA LEU A 7 41.66 13.81 14.09
C LEU A 7 42.01 14.45 12.72
N LEU A 8 42.47 13.67 11.74
CA LEU A 8 42.75 14.20 10.39
C LEU A 8 41.49 14.45 9.55
N CYS A 9 40.40 13.70 9.78
CA CYS A 9 39.13 13.94 9.07
C CYS A 9 38.43 15.24 9.50
N VAL A 10 38.62 15.70 10.74
CA VAL A 10 37.99 16.93 11.24
C VAL A 10 38.78 18.19 10.82
N ALA A 11 40.09 18.08 10.60
CA ALA A 11 40.93 19.20 10.16
C ALA A 11 40.90 19.44 8.64
N ALA A 12 40.51 18.45 7.83
CA ALA A 12 40.50 18.55 6.36
C ALA A 12 39.24 19.22 5.75
N LEU A 13 38.23 19.53 6.58
CA LEU A 13 36.95 20.13 6.15
C LEU A 13 36.95 21.68 6.10
N SER A 14 38.06 22.35 6.41
CA SER A 14 38.15 23.82 6.38
C SER A 14 39.23 24.29 5.39
N LEU A 15 38.93 24.23 4.08
CA LEU A 15 39.34 25.21 3.06
C LEU A 15 38.85 24.72 1.68
N VAL A 16 37.65 25.13 1.29
CA VAL A 16 37.17 25.12 -0.11
C VAL A 16 36.88 26.57 -0.46
N VAL A 17 37.93 27.32 -0.81
CA VAL A 17 37.82 28.72 -1.24
C VAL A 17 38.31 28.79 -2.68
N SER A 18 37.41 28.51 -3.63
CA SER A 18 37.54 28.95 -5.03
C SER A 18 36.20 29.01 -5.79
N LEU A 19 35.07 28.56 -5.21
CA LEU A 19 33.73 28.65 -5.85
C LEU A 19 32.62 29.23 -4.96
N GLY A 20 32.93 29.83 -3.81
CA GLY A 20 31.93 30.51 -2.98
C GLY A 20 30.93 29.60 -2.24
N LEU A 21 31.24 28.31 -2.07
CA LEU A 21 30.44 27.39 -1.26
C LEU A 21 30.86 27.48 0.23
N GLN A 22 29.90 27.69 1.12
CA GLN A 22 30.13 27.68 2.58
C GLN A 22 30.42 26.25 3.09
N PRO A 23 31.24 26.07 4.14
CA PRO A 23 31.49 24.76 4.73
C PRO A 23 30.21 24.17 5.33
N LEU A 24 29.95 22.90 5.01
CA LEU A 24 28.77 22.14 5.41
C LEU A 24 28.65 22.03 6.95
N PRO A 25 27.43 22.10 7.52
CA PRO A 25 27.18 21.76 8.92
C PRO A 25 27.22 20.22 9.13
N PRO A 26 27.58 19.73 10.32
CA PRO A 26 27.79 18.31 10.58
C PRO A 26 26.48 17.64 11.04
N THR A 27 25.85 16.82 10.21
CA THR A 27 24.86 15.81 10.64
C THR A 27 24.89 14.58 9.72
N SER A 28 24.91 13.39 10.34
CA SER A 28 25.09 12.03 9.77
C SER A 28 26.44 11.76 9.08
N GLU A 29 27.13 10.70 9.49
CA GLU A 29 28.44 10.34 8.93
C GLU A 29 28.26 9.98 7.45
N LEU A 30 28.64 10.88 6.54
CA LEU A 30 28.72 10.60 5.10
C LEU A 30 29.49 9.28 4.88
N PRO A 31 29.15 8.49 3.84
CA PRO A 31 29.92 7.29 3.50
C PRO A 31 31.40 7.61 3.38
N ALA A 32 32.28 6.74 3.89
CA ALA A 32 33.74 6.96 3.87
C ALA A 32 34.27 7.29 2.46
N GLN A 33 33.66 6.68 1.45
CA GLN A 33 33.94 6.89 0.03
C GLN A 33 33.71 8.35 -0.40
N ALA A 34 32.75 9.05 0.20
CA ALA A 34 32.55 10.47 -0.06
C ALA A 34 33.71 11.32 0.48
N GLY A 35 34.29 10.93 1.62
CA GLY A 35 35.51 11.54 2.14
C GLY A 35 36.74 11.26 1.27
N GLU A 36 36.87 10.05 0.74
CA GLU A 36 37.93 9.68 -0.22
C GLU A 36 37.83 10.48 -1.52
N ALA A 37 36.62 10.66 -2.05
CA ALA A 37 36.37 11.48 -3.24
C ALA A 37 36.86 12.92 -3.05
N VAL A 38 36.64 13.52 -1.86
CA VAL A 38 37.14 14.86 -1.53
C VAL A 38 38.67 14.93 -1.60
N LEU A 39 39.37 13.90 -1.10
CA LEU A 39 40.84 13.86 -1.15
C LEU A 39 41.34 13.74 -2.58
N LEU A 40 40.75 12.84 -3.38
CA LEU A 40 41.11 12.65 -4.78
C LEU A 40 40.87 13.92 -5.61
N ALA A 41 39.76 14.62 -5.37
CA ALA A 41 39.46 15.87 -6.06
C ALA A 41 40.46 16.99 -5.73
N LYS A 42 40.92 17.08 -4.47
CA LYS A 42 41.98 18.02 -4.06
C LYS A 42 43.30 17.74 -4.78
N ASP A 43 43.59 16.47 -5.07
CA ASP A 43 44.75 16.05 -5.85
C ASP A 43 44.55 16.21 -7.37
N GLY A 44 43.43 16.79 -7.80
CA GLY A 44 43.10 17.02 -9.21
C GLY A 44 42.61 15.76 -9.96
N LYS A 45 42.39 14.65 -9.25
CA LYS A 45 41.98 13.35 -9.81
C LYS A 45 40.46 13.27 -9.95
N LYS A 46 39.90 14.07 -10.84
CA LYS A 46 38.44 14.29 -10.95
C LYS A 46 37.63 13.04 -11.27
N GLU A 47 38.07 12.22 -12.23
CA GLU A 47 37.39 10.96 -12.58
C GLU A 47 37.44 9.94 -11.43
N GLU A 48 38.58 9.82 -10.75
CA GLU A 48 38.71 8.92 -9.57
C GLU A 48 37.82 9.40 -8.42
N ALA A 49 37.74 10.72 -8.21
CA ALA A 49 36.85 11.31 -7.21
C ALA A 49 35.38 11.02 -7.51
N PHE A 50 34.96 11.18 -8.77
CA PHE A 50 33.60 10.86 -9.17
C PHE A 50 33.29 9.36 -9.06
N ALA A 51 34.22 8.48 -9.46
CA ALA A 51 34.06 7.03 -9.27
C ALA A 51 33.86 6.67 -7.78
N LYS A 52 34.61 7.31 -6.87
CA LYS A 52 34.40 7.14 -5.43
C LYS A 52 33.04 7.68 -4.95
N MET A 53 32.51 8.70 -5.61
CA MET A 53 31.18 9.20 -5.31
C MET A 53 30.07 8.24 -5.75
N LEU A 54 30.26 7.51 -6.86
CA LEU A 54 29.35 6.43 -7.25
C LEU A 54 29.32 5.33 -6.19
N GLU A 55 30.47 4.95 -5.62
CA GLU A 55 30.51 4.00 -4.49
C GLU A 55 29.79 4.54 -3.23
N ALA A 56 29.83 5.85 -3.00
CA ALA A 56 29.10 6.49 -1.91
C ALA A 56 27.58 6.45 -2.17
N LEU A 57 27.15 6.73 -3.41
CA LEU A 57 25.75 6.62 -3.83
C LEU A 57 25.22 5.20 -3.71
N GLU A 58 26.01 4.16 -3.96
CA GLU A 58 25.53 2.80 -3.70
C GLU A 58 25.11 2.61 -2.24
N ARG A 59 25.80 3.24 -1.29
CA ARG A 59 25.52 3.09 0.15
C ARG A 59 24.43 4.02 0.65
N ALA A 60 24.28 5.17 0.01
CA ALA A 60 23.34 6.22 0.36
C ALA A 60 22.67 6.80 -0.90
N PRO A 61 21.89 6.01 -1.64
CA PRO A 61 21.42 6.36 -3.00
C PRO A 61 20.40 7.50 -3.01
N ASP A 62 19.73 7.72 -1.88
CA ASP A 62 18.68 8.72 -1.71
C ASP A 62 19.09 9.84 -0.75
N ASP A 63 20.35 9.88 -0.30
CA ASP A 63 20.84 10.98 0.53
C ASP A 63 21.08 12.23 -0.34
N ALA A 64 20.29 13.28 -0.10
CA ALA A 64 20.35 14.52 -0.89
C ALA A 64 21.73 15.20 -0.87
N THR A 65 22.51 15.05 0.21
CA THR A 65 23.87 15.60 0.30
C THR A 65 24.83 14.79 -0.58
N VAL A 66 24.74 13.46 -0.53
CA VAL A 66 25.55 12.59 -1.40
C VAL A 66 25.22 12.81 -2.88
N LEU A 67 23.93 12.96 -3.22
CA LEU A 67 23.48 13.31 -4.58
C LEU A 67 23.99 14.69 -5.03
N GLN A 68 23.96 15.70 -4.17
CA GLN A 68 24.50 17.03 -4.48
C GLN A 68 26.01 17.00 -4.73
N LEU A 69 26.76 16.22 -3.94
CA LEU A 69 28.18 16.01 -4.13
C LEU A 69 28.45 15.25 -5.43
N ALA A 70 27.70 14.19 -5.73
CA ALA A 70 27.78 13.45 -6.98
C ALA A 70 27.55 14.35 -8.19
N ALA A 71 26.55 15.23 -8.12
CA ALA A 71 26.30 16.22 -9.17
C ALA A 71 27.51 17.15 -9.39
N SER A 72 28.11 17.64 -8.30
CA SER A 72 29.27 18.54 -8.37
C SER A 72 30.51 17.83 -8.96
N TYR A 73 30.81 16.60 -8.51
CA TYR A 73 31.95 15.84 -9.01
C TYR A 73 31.76 15.35 -10.45
N ALA A 74 30.53 15.00 -10.84
CA ALA A 74 30.19 14.71 -12.23
C ALA A 74 30.47 15.92 -13.13
N HIS A 75 30.04 17.11 -12.71
CA HIS A 75 30.29 18.36 -13.45
C HIS A 75 31.79 18.65 -13.56
N ASP A 76 32.54 18.51 -12.46
CA ASP A 76 33.99 18.71 -12.46
C ASP A 76 34.70 17.77 -13.43
N ALA A 77 34.21 16.53 -13.56
CA ALA A 77 34.67 15.51 -14.49
C ALA A 77 34.18 15.72 -15.93
N GLY A 78 33.39 16.77 -16.22
CA GLY A 78 32.85 17.06 -17.55
C GLY A 78 31.68 16.17 -17.96
N ARG A 79 31.00 15.55 -16.98
CA ARG A 79 29.83 14.68 -17.19
C ARG A 79 28.54 15.42 -16.87
N ASP A 80 28.28 16.49 -17.62
CA ASP A 80 27.21 17.44 -17.30
C ASP A 80 25.80 16.84 -17.34
N ASP A 81 25.55 15.81 -18.15
CA ASP A 81 24.28 15.07 -18.16
C ASP A 81 24.04 14.28 -16.86
N GLU A 82 25.07 13.56 -16.39
CA GLU A 82 25.03 12.86 -15.08
C GLU A 82 24.92 13.87 -13.93
N ALA A 83 25.64 14.99 -14.03
CA ALA A 83 25.56 16.06 -13.05
C ALA A 83 24.15 16.65 -12.94
N LEU A 84 23.52 16.94 -14.08
CA LEU A 84 22.16 17.48 -14.16
C LEU A 84 21.16 16.51 -13.55
N TRP A 85 21.29 15.22 -13.87
CA TRP A 85 20.45 14.17 -13.34
C TRP A 85 20.56 14.03 -11.81
N TYR A 86 21.78 13.93 -11.26
CA TYR A 86 21.97 13.87 -9.80
C TYR A 86 21.50 15.12 -9.07
N ALA A 87 21.66 16.31 -9.67
CA ALA A 87 21.17 17.54 -9.07
C ALA A 87 19.62 17.59 -8.99
N ARG A 88 18.92 17.02 -9.98
CA ARG A 88 17.45 16.89 -9.95
C ARG A 88 17.01 15.89 -8.88
N LEU A 89 17.62 14.71 -8.84
CA LEU A 89 17.37 13.72 -7.79
C LEU A 89 17.62 14.27 -6.38
N ALA A 90 18.68 15.07 -6.20
CA ALA A 90 18.98 15.70 -4.92
C ALA A 90 17.87 16.65 -4.45
N LEU A 91 17.25 17.41 -5.37
CA LEU A 91 16.12 18.27 -5.04
C LEU A 91 14.87 17.47 -4.66
N GLU A 92 14.61 16.36 -5.36
CA GLU A 92 13.47 15.48 -5.09
C GLU A 92 13.59 14.76 -3.74
N ARG A 93 14.82 14.48 -3.30
CA ARG A 93 15.10 13.75 -2.04
C ARG A 93 15.48 14.65 -0.87
N LEU A 94 15.23 15.97 -0.96
CA LEU A 94 15.56 16.89 0.12
C LEU A 94 14.87 16.50 1.44
N PRO A 95 15.61 16.38 2.55
CA PRO A 95 14.99 16.14 3.84
C PRO A 95 14.19 17.37 4.28
N PRO A 96 13.05 17.19 4.99
CA PRO A 96 12.31 18.31 5.52
C PRO A 96 13.14 19.10 6.54
N GLY A 97 12.91 20.41 6.61
CA GLY A 97 13.51 21.29 7.62
C GLY A 97 14.77 22.02 7.16
N LYS A 98 15.58 22.47 8.13
CA LYS A 98 16.70 23.40 7.88
C LYS A 98 17.81 22.81 7.01
N ASP A 99 18.02 21.50 7.07
CA ASP A 99 19.14 20.88 6.35
C ASP A 99 18.85 20.75 4.86
N GLY A 100 17.62 20.34 4.47
CA GLY A 100 17.21 20.40 3.07
C GLY A 100 17.16 21.83 2.53
N ALA A 101 16.66 22.79 3.32
CA ALA A 101 16.58 24.19 2.91
C ALA A 101 17.95 24.81 2.56
N LYS A 102 19.04 24.36 3.19
CA LYS A 102 20.41 24.82 2.88
C LYS A 102 20.90 24.34 1.51
N LEU A 103 20.38 23.22 1.00
CA LEU A 103 20.78 22.63 -0.28
C LEU A 103 20.02 23.22 -1.47
N VAL A 104 18.84 23.81 -1.25
CA VAL A 104 17.98 24.35 -2.32
C VAL A 104 18.70 25.38 -3.18
N GLU A 105 19.30 26.42 -2.58
CA GLU A 105 19.95 27.49 -3.34
C GLU A 105 21.19 26.99 -4.12
N PRO A 106 22.12 26.23 -3.51
CA PRO A 106 23.23 25.63 -4.25
C PRO A 106 22.78 24.74 -5.41
N LEU A 107 21.80 23.85 -5.19
CA LEU A 107 21.28 22.95 -6.23
C LEU A 107 20.60 23.73 -7.36
N THR A 108 19.80 24.74 -7.03
CA THR A 108 19.14 25.59 -8.05
C THR A 108 20.15 26.32 -8.92
N LYS A 109 21.22 26.85 -8.32
CA LYS A 109 22.32 27.49 -9.07
C LYS A 109 23.05 26.49 -9.97
N LEU A 110 23.35 25.30 -9.45
CA LEU A 110 24.01 24.24 -10.20
C LEU A 110 23.15 23.76 -11.38
N LEU A 111 21.85 23.55 -11.18
CA LEU A 111 20.92 23.20 -12.25
C LEU A 111 20.86 24.28 -13.33
N ALA A 112 20.82 25.55 -12.95
CA ALA A 112 20.79 26.65 -13.91
C ALA A 112 22.08 26.73 -14.76
N SER A 113 23.23 26.31 -14.21
CA SER A 113 24.48 26.23 -14.97
C SER A 113 24.61 24.97 -15.82
N LEU A 114 24.00 23.85 -15.39
CA LEU A 114 24.11 22.55 -16.05
C LEU A 114 23.08 22.34 -17.16
N ASP A 115 21.85 22.84 -16.99
CA ASP A 115 20.77 22.58 -17.93
C ASP A 115 21.01 23.37 -19.23
N PRO A 116 21.34 22.69 -20.34
CA PRO A 116 21.72 23.35 -21.58
C PRO A 116 20.53 24.02 -22.27
N LEU A 117 19.31 23.81 -21.78
CA LEU A 117 18.07 24.40 -22.25
C LEU A 117 17.50 25.43 -21.26
N SER A 118 18.27 25.80 -20.23
CA SER A 118 18.01 26.97 -19.39
C SER A 118 18.36 28.27 -20.14
N ALA A 119 17.69 29.36 -19.77
CA ALA A 119 17.97 30.66 -20.35
C ALA A 119 19.35 31.17 -19.91
N ALA A 120 20.14 31.66 -20.86
CA ALA A 120 21.40 32.33 -20.55
C ALA A 120 21.14 33.59 -19.69
N PRO A 121 22.10 34.02 -18.84
CA PRO A 121 21.96 35.26 -18.08
C PRO A 121 21.63 36.45 -18.99
N GLY A 122 20.49 37.10 -18.77
CA GLY A 122 20.01 38.25 -19.56
C GLY A 122 19.17 37.89 -20.80
N ALA A 123 19.00 36.60 -21.13
CA ALA A 123 18.05 36.15 -22.14
C ALA A 123 16.60 36.17 -21.59
N PRO A 124 15.58 36.17 -22.47
CA PRO A 124 14.20 35.93 -22.04
C PRO A 124 14.10 34.64 -21.20
N PRO A 125 13.22 34.59 -20.19
CA PRO A 125 13.07 33.38 -19.37
C PRO A 125 12.79 32.17 -20.24
N ALA A 126 13.45 31.06 -19.93
CA ALA A 126 13.24 29.80 -20.63
C ALA A 126 11.74 29.43 -20.53
N PRO A 127 11.19 28.75 -21.55
CA PRO A 127 9.87 28.17 -21.41
C PRO A 127 9.83 27.28 -20.16
N PRO A 128 8.71 27.27 -19.42
CA PRO A 128 8.57 26.45 -18.22
C PRO A 128 8.77 24.97 -18.59
N MET A 129 9.23 24.17 -17.62
CA MET A 129 9.33 22.73 -17.83
C MET A 129 7.98 22.17 -18.29
N PRO A 130 7.94 21.21 -19.22
CA PRO A 130 6.67 20.66 -19.71
C PRO A 130 5.76 20.18 -18.58
N THR A 131 6.35 19.60 -17.52
CA THR A 131 5.65 19.14 -16.31
C THR A 131 5.02 20.28 -15.51
N ASP A 132 5.68 21.44 -15.41
CA ASP A 132 5.10 22.64 -14.78
C ASP A 132 3.93 23.20 -15.59
N ALA A 133 4.06 23.22 -16.91
CA ALA A 133 2.99 23.66 -17.81
C ALA A 133 1.77 22.74 -17.72
N TRP A 134 1.99 21.42 -17.62
CA TRP A 134 0.95 20.43 -17.39
C TRP A 134 0.30 20.59 -16.02
N ALA A 135 1.10 20.74 -14.96
CA ALA A 135 0.61 20.97 -13.61
C ALA A 135 -0.28 22.23 -13.54
N ALA A 136 0.11 23.31 -14.23
CA ALA A 136 -0.69 24.53 -14.31
C ALA A 136 -2.03 24.30 -15.02
N ALA A 137 -2.02 23.57 -16.15
CA ALA A 137 -3.24 23.24 -16.89
C ALA A 137 -4.19 22.36 -16.06
N LEU A 138 -3.65 21.37 -15.32
CA LEU A 138 -4.44 20.53 -14.43
C LEU A 138 -5.01 21.33 -13.25
N LEU A 139 -4.24 22.25 -12.66
CA LEU A 139 -4.71 23.13 -11.58
C LEU A 139 -5.88 23.98 -12.04
N ASP A 140 -5.80 24.55 -13.25
CA ASP A 140 -6.87 25.36 -13.83
C ASP A 140 -8.11 24.51 -14.14
N LEU A 141 -7.91 23.33 -14.74
CA LEU A 141 -9.00 22.38 -15.00
C LEU A 141 -9.67 21.92 -13.71
N ALA A 142 -8.90 21.70 -12.64
CA ALA A 142 -9.42 21.34 -11.33
C ALA A 142 -10.25 22.46 -10.70
N LYS A 143 -9.78 23.71 -10.78
CA LYS A 143 -10.55 24.88 -10.31
C LYS A 143 -11.86 25.04 -11.07
N THR A 144 -11.83 24.88 -12.40
CA THR A 144 -13.06 24.92 -13.22
C THR A 144 -14.00 23.76 -12.86
N SER A 145 -13.47 22.55 -12.67
CA SER A 145 -14.25 21.39 -12.22
C SER A 145 -14.86 21.64 -10.83
N SER A 146 -14.06 22.22 -9.92
CA SER A 146 -14.46 22.68 -8.58
C SER A 146 -15.43 23.88 -8.59
N GLY A 147 -15.59 24.61 -9.69
CA GLY A 147 -16.66 25.59 -9.85
C GLY A 147 -17.97 24.93 -10.30
N ARG A 148 -17.89 23.82 -11.03
CA ARG A 148 -18.99 23.17 -11.76
C ARG A 148 -19.67 22.00 -11.03
N LYS A 149 -19.33 21.76 -9.77
CA LYS A 149 -19.82 20.60 -8.99
C LYS A 149 -19.26 19.25 -9.41
N LEU A 150 -18.10 19.24 -10.08
CA LEU A 150 -17.35 18.03 -10.46
C LEU A 150 -16.21 17.78 -9.45
N TRP A 151 -16.58 17.41 -8.22
CA TRP A 151 -15.67 17.36 -7.07
C TRP A 151 -14.72 16.17 -7.13
N VAL A 152 -15.22 15.02 -7.59
CA VAL A 152 -14.42 13.80 -7.76
C VAL A 152 -13.30 14.08 -8.76
N ASN A 153 -13.63 14.70 -9.90
CA ASN A 153 -12.64 15.08 -10.91
C ASN A 153 -11.67 16.16 -10.40
N ALA A 154 -12.17 17.17 -9.68
CA ALA A 154 -11.33 18.22 -9.12
C ALA A 154 -10.31 17.67 -8.11
N VAL A 155 -10.75 16.77 -7.22
CA VAL A 155 -9.86 16.14 -6.23
C VAL A 155 -8.83 15.25 -6.93
N ASP A 156 -9.24 14.36 -7.85
CA ASP A 156 -8.28 13.52 -8.57
C ASP A 156 -7.24 14.34 -9.35
N LEU A 157 -7.66 15.45 -9.97
CA LEU A 157 -6.76 16.36 -10.66
C LEU A 157 -5.75 17.03 -9.71
N LEU A 158 -6.21 17.52 -8.55
CA LEU A 158 -5.36 18.21 -7.60
C LEU A 158 -4.41 17.26 -6.87
N SER A 159 -4.85 16.03 -6.59
CA SER A 159 -4.02 15.00 -5.96
C SER A 159 -2.81 14.63 -6.83
N ARG A 160 -2.96 14.64 -8.16
CA ARG A 160 -1.84 14.43 -9.10
C ARG A 160 -0.78 15.53 -9.06
N LEU A 161 -1.06 16.66 -8.40
CA LEU A 161 -0.15 17.80 -8.31
C LEU A 161 0.72 17.79 -7.05
N GLU A 162 0.52 16.84 -6.14
CA GLU A 162 1.20 16.80 -4.84
C GLU A 162 2.73 16.83 -4.98
N ALA A 163 3.28 16.06 -5.92
CA ALA A 163 4.71 16.00 -6.20
C ALA A 163 5.22 17.06 -7.21
N THR A 164 4.43 18.09 -7.51
CA THR A 164 4.79 19.14 -8.50
C THR A 164 5.12 20.46 -7.84
N SER A 165 5.70 21.40 -8.60
CA SER A 165 5.94 22.79 -8.17
C SER A 165 4.66 23.55 -7.75
N LEU A 166 3.48 23.02 -8.07
CA LEU A 166 2.18 23.57 -7.70
C LEU A 166 1.50 22.81 -6.55
N GLY A 167 2.17 21.85 -5.91
CA GLY A 167 1.63 21.05 -4.81
C GLY A 167 1.00 21.89 -3.70
N ASP A 168 1.68 22.95 -3.24
CA ASP A 168 1.14 23.86 -2.21
C ASP A 168 -0.16 24.56 -2.64
N LYS A 169 -0.22 24.99 -3.90
CA LYS A 169 -1.44 25.62 -4.46
C LYS A 169 -2.55 24.59 -4.60
N ALA A 170 -2.22 23.37 -5.02
CA ALA A 170 -3.18 22.28 -5.15
C ALA A 170 -3.75 21.90 -3.77
N ALA A 171 -2.89 21.77 -2.75
CA ALA A 171 -3.27 21.53 -1.36
C ALA A 171 -4.18 22.64 -0.81
N ALA A 172 -3.93 23.90 -1.18
CA ALA A 172 -4.81 25.01 -0.82
C ALA A 172 -6.22 24.88 -1.44
N GLU A 173 -6.32 24.51 -2.72
CA GLU A 173 -7.61 24.27 -3.39
C GLU A 173 -8.34 23.04 -2.84
N LEU A 174 -7.64 21.92 -2.64
CA LEU A 174 -8.16 20.74 -1.94
C LEU A 174 -8.73 21.13 -0.57
N GLY A 175 -8.00 21.98 0.16
CA GLY A 175 -8.41 22.51 1.45
C GLY A 175 -9.73 23.30 1.42
N LYS A 176 -10.12 23.88 0.28
CA LYS A 176 -11.42 24.53 0.07
C LYS A 176 -12.51 23.52 -0.25
N ILE A 177 -12.22 22.53 -1.09
CA ILE A 177 -13.16 21.43 -1.41
C ILE A 177 -13.54 20.67 -0.13
N TYR A 178 -12.55 20.30 0.69
CA TYR A 178 -12.79 19.55 1.93
C TYR A 178 -13.47 20.37 3.03
N ALA A 179 -13.48 21.71 2.93
CA ALA A 179 -14.26 22.56 3.82
C ALA A 179 -15.76 22.61 3.43
N ASN A 180 -16.11 22.12 2.24
CA ASN A 180 -17.49 22.11 1.75
C ASN A 180 -18.18 20.78 2.09
N LYS A 181 -19.19 20.84 2.98
CA LYS A 181 -19.95 19.66 3.44
C LYS A 181 -20.60 18.87 2.30
N ALA A 182 -21.13 19.56 1.29
CA ALA A 182 -21.75 18.91 0.13
C ALA A 182 -20.69 18.22 -0.73
N ALA A 183 -19.49 18.79 -0.82
CA ALA A 183 -18.40 18.16 -1.53
C ALA A 183 -17.91 16.90 -0.82
N VAL A 184 -17.70 17.00 0.48
CA VAL A 184 -17.35 15.85 1.32
C VAL A 184 -18.36 14.72 1.15
N ALA A 185 -19.66 14.97 1.22
CA ALA A 185 -20.67 13.93 1.06
C ALA A 185 -20.54 13.17 -0.28
N VAL A 186 -20.40 13.88 -1.41
CA VAL A 186 -20.22 13.26 -2.73
C VAL A 186 -18.92 12.44 -2.79
N LEU A 187 -17.85 12.95 -2.19
CA LEU A 187 -16.55 12.32 -2.18
C LEU A 187 -16.50 11.06 -1.31
N LEU A 188 -17.27 11.01 -0.21
CA LEU A 188 -17.46 9.79 0.58
C LEU A 188 -18.10 8.68 -0.26
N ASP A 189 -19.09 9.04 -1.07
CA ASP A 189 -19.81 8.11 -1.91
C ASP A 189 -19.06 7.75 -3.19
N SER A 190 -17.97 8.43 -3.54
CA SER A 190 -17.19 8.15 -4.75
C SER A 190 -16.19 7.02 -4.59
N GLY A 191 -15.74 6.74 -3.37
CA GLY A 191 -14.68 5.76 -3.10
C GLY A 191 -13.27 6.31 -3.33
N LEU A 192 -13.12 7.61 -3.63
CA LEU A 192 -11.81 8.27 -3.61
C LEU A 192 -11.31 8.41 -2.17
N ALA A 193 -10.02 8.21 -1.97
CA ALA A 193 -9.35 8.60 -0.73
C ALA A 193 -9.28 10.14 -0.64
N VAL A 194 -10.17 10.71 0.16
CA VAL A 194 -10.45 12.17 0.24
C VAL A 194 -10.09 12.71 1.61
N PRO A 195 -8.90 13.31 1.82
CA PRO A 195 -8.47 13.72 3.15
C PRO A 195 -9.48 14.62 3.85
N LEU A 196 -10.27 14.07 4.75
CA LEU A 196 -11.04 14.90 5.67
C LEU A 196 -10.02 15.55 6.57
N LYS A 197 -10.05 16.89 6.61
CA LYS A 197 -9.38 17.60 7.67
C LYS A 197 -9.87 17.01 9.00
N ALA A 198 -8.99 16.32 9.72
CA ALA A 198 -9.00 16.42 11.17
C ALA A 198 -9.17 17.90 11.47
N LYS A 199 -10.08 18.27 12.38
CA LYS A 199 -10.28 19.69 12.73
C LYS A 199 -8.90 20.27 12.96
N ARG A 200 -8.39 21.10 12.03
CA ARG A 200 -7.07 21.70 12.20
C ARG A 200 -7.17 22.49 13.50
N THR A 201 -6.55 21.97 14.54
CA THR A 201 -6.28 22.78 15.71
C THR A 201 -5.49 23.96 15.18
N LYS A 202 -5.83 25.20 15.56
CA LYS A 202 -5.05 26.38 15.17
C LYS A 202 -3.66 26.38 15.83
N LYS A 203 -3.20 25.23 16.33
CA LYS A 203 -2.05 25.04 17.19
C LYS A 203 -0.88 24.57 16.34
N THR A 204 0.30 25.16 16.54
CA THR A 204 1.56 24.66 15.94
C THR A 204 1.92 23.29 16.52
N PRO A 205 2.83 22.51 15.90
CA PRO A 205 3.29 21.24 16.48
C PRO A 205 3.80 21.38 17.92
N GLU A 206 4.48 22.48 18.27
CA GLU A 206 4.93 22.74 19.64
C GLU A 206 3.77 23.02 20.58
N GLN A 207 2.73 23.72 20.11
CA GLN A 207 1.52 23.97 20.89
C GLN A 207 0.69 22.70 21.08
N LEU A 208 0.66 21.82 20.08
CA LEU A 208 0.07 20.49 20.17
C LEU A 208 0.82 19.64 21.20
N ALA A 209 2.14 19.52 21.07
CA ALA A 209 2.96 18.76 22.02
C ALA A 209 2.82 19.29 23.46
N LYS A 210 2.80 20.62 23.65
CA LYS A 210 2.56 21.23 24.96
C LYS A 210 1.17 20.92 25.51
N GLU A 211 0.18 20.83 24.64
CA GLU A 211 -1.18 20.49 25.04
C GLU A 211 -1.30 18.99 25.36
N ASP A 212 -0.79 18.11 24.50
CA ASP A 212 -0.74 16.67 24.73
C ASP A 212 -0.03 16.34 26.04
N ALA A 213 1.04 17.07 26.38
CA ALA A 213 1.73 16.93 27.66
C ALA A 213 0.83 17.21 28.88
N LYS A 214 -0.20 18.05 28.76
CA LYS A 214 -1.17 18.29 29.84
C LYS A 214 -2.13 17.11 30.03
N HIS A 215 -2.37 16.34 28.98
CA HIS A 215 -3.29 15.21 28.93
C HIS A 215 -2.54 13.86 28.89
N ALA A 216 -1.28 13.85 29.33
CA ALA A 216 -0.38 12.72 29.14
C ALA A 216 -0.62 11.54 30.10
N THR A 217 -1.52 11.67 31.08
CA THR A 217 -1.92 10.60 32.00
C THR A 217 -3.43 10.44 32.01
N TRP A 218 -3.90 9.28 32.47
CA TRP A 218 -5.32 8.99 32.55
C TRP A 218 -6.11 9.98 33.44
N GLU A 219 -5.53 10.50 34.51
CA GLU A 219 -6.19 11.47 35.40
C GLU A 219 -6.49 12.79 34.69
N THR A 220 -5.60 13.21 33.80
CA THR A 220 -5.72 14.46 33.04
C THR A 220 -6.20 14.26 31.61
N ARG A 221 -6.56 13.03 31.23
CA ARG A 221 -6.99 12.62 29.88
C ARG A 221 -7.92 13.59 29.15
N TRP A 222 -7.89 13.54 27.83
CA TRP A 222 -8.87 14.18 26.97
C TRP A 222 -10.28 13.68 27.24
N LYS A 223 -11.26 14.57 27.07
CA LYS A 223 -12.69 14.25 27.05
C LYS A 223 -13.36 14.97 25.89
N LEU A 224 -13.58 14.26 24.79
CA LEU A 224 -14.24 14.81 23.59
C LEU A 224 -15.69 14.33 23.52
N LYS A 225 -16.60 15.30 23.42
CA LYS A 225 -18.03 15.06 23.36
C LYS A 225 -18.51 15.15 21.91
N GLY A 226 -18.91 14.01 21.35
CA GLY A 226 -19.58 13.88 20.06
C GLY A 226 -21.11 13.90 20.17
N ASP A 227 -21.76 13.50 19.08
CA ASP A 227 -23.22 13.42 18.97
C ASP A 227 -23.72 12.16 19.71
N ASN A 228 -23.13 11.00 19.40
CA ASN A 228 -23.51 9.70 19.95
C ASN A 228 -22.50 9.17 20.98
N TYR A 229 -21.26 9.66 20.97
CA TYR A 229 -20.20 9.19 21.88
C TYR A 229 -19.57 10.29 22.73
N THR A 230 -19.04 9.91 23.88
CA THR A 230 -18.03 10.68 24.61
C THR A 230 -16.73 9.87 24.58
N LEU A 231 -15.66 10.39 23.98
CA LEU A 231 -14.36 9.74 23.96
C LEU A 231 -13.47 10.29 25.08
N GLU A 232 -12.95 9.41 25.92
CA GLU A 232 -11.96 9.71 26.94
C GLU A 232 -10.64 8.99 26.61
N SER A 233 -9.53 9.71 26.53
CA SER A 233 -8.23 9.12 26.19
C SER A 233 -7.06 10.00 26.59
N ASP A 234 -5.97 9.39 27.04
CA ASP A 234 -4.68 10.04 27.31
C ASP A 234 -3.73 9.97 26.10
N MET A 235 -4.20 9.56 24.92
CA MET A 235 -3.44 9.64 23.68
C MET A 235 -3.30 11.09 23.17
N ASN A 236 -2.48 11.30 22.13
CA ASN A 236 -2.33 12.63 21.52
C ASN A 236 -3.65 13.10 20.88
N LEU A 237 -3.89 14.41 20.90
CA LEU A 237 -5.15 15.03 20.50
C LEU A 237 -5.60 14.63 19.09
N GLU A 238 -4.68 14.52 18.15
CA GLU A 238 -4.98 14.14 16.77
C GLU A 238 -5.59 12.74 16.68
N THR A 239 -5.04 11.77 17.41
CA THR A 239 -5.59 10.41 17.45
C THR A 239 -6.98 10.41 18.10
N VAL A 240 -7.15 11.16 19.19
CA VAL A 240 -8.45 11.27 19.89
C VAL A 240 -9.51 11.91 18.99
N GLU A 241 -9.19 12.97 18.25
CA GLU A 241 -10.13 13.60 17.31
C GLU A 241 -10.49 12.68 16.14
N ALA A 242 -9.50 11.97 15.57
CA ALA A 242 -9.73 11.00 14.50
C ALA A 242 -10.66 9.87 14.98
N MET A 243 -10.46 9.38 16.20
CA MET A 243 -11.29 8.34 16.80
C MET A 243 -12.72 8.79 17.06
N ALA A 244 -12.89 9.97 17.63
CA ALA A 244 -14.21 10.54 17.84
C ALA A 244 -14.97 10.66 16.51
N ALA A 245 -14.31 11.15 15.45
CA ALA A 245 -14.92 11.28 14.14
C ALA A 245 -15.27 9.93 13.51
N ALA A 246 -14.35 8.95 13.54
CA ALA A 246 -14.56 7.61 12.99
C ALA A 246 -15.75 6.90 13.66
N MET A 247 -15.84 6.98 14.98
CA MET A 247 -16.91 6.34 15.74
C MET A 247 -18.29 6.91 15.39
N GLU A 248 -18.42 8.20 15.12
CA GLU A 248 -19.68 8.79 14.66
C GLU A 248 -20.10 8.29 13.26
N GLN A 249 -19.15 7.90 12.41
CA GLN A 249 -19.46 7.26 11.12
C GLN A 249 -19.89 5.81 11.32
N MET A 250 -19.15 5.08 12.17
CA MET A 250 -19.53 3.72 12.56
C MET A 250 -20.92 3.66 13.19
N ASN A 251 -21.31 4.66 13.99
CA ASN A 251 -22.67 4.75 14.53
C ASN A 251 -23.73 4.68 13.42
N ARG A 252 -23.52 5.44 12.33
CA ARG A 252 -24.45 5.43 11.18
C ARG A 252 -24.47 4.08 10.50
N PHE A 253 -23.32 3.41 10.41
CA PHE A 253 -23.25 2.06 9.87
C PHE A 253 -23.98 1.04 10.75
N TYR A 254 -23.78 1.08 12.08
CA TYR A 254 -24.53 0.24 13.02
C TYR A 254 -26.04 0.45 12.89
N ARG A 255 -26.50 1.70 12.84
CA ARG A 255 -27.92 2.03 12.66
C ARG A 255 -28.52 1.39 11.42
N LYS A 256 -27.78 1.38 10.30
CA LYS A 256 -28.20 0.75 9.04
C LYS A 256 -28.26 -0.77 9.14
N VAL A 257 -27.29 -1.41 9.80
CA VAL A 257 -27.25 -2.89 9.92
C VAL A 257 -28.31 -3.40 10.92
N PHE A 258 -28.50 -2.69 12.02
CA PHE A 258 -29.47 -3.06 13.07
C PHE A 258 -30.88 -2.47 12.84
N HIS A 259 -31.06 -1.65 11.79
CA HIS A 259 -32.31 -0.93 11.47
C HIS A 259 -32.87 -0.12 12.65
N VAL A 260 -31.98 0.52 13.42
CA VAL A 260 -32.33 1.36 14.56
C VAL A 260 -32.13 2.80 14.18
N LYS A 261 -33.20 3.60 14.17
CA LYS A 261 -33.13 5.07 14.00
C LYS A 261 -32.26 5.50 12.81
N GLU A 262 -32.42 4.82 11.67
CA GLU A 262 -31.60 5.02 10.45
C GLU A 262 -31.64 6.44 9.92
N ARG A 263 -32.80 7.10 10.02
CA ARG A 263 -33.02 8.48 9.56
C ARG A 263 -32.63 9.53 10.61
N GLY A 264 -31.96 9.14 11.69
CA GLY A 264 -31.55 10.00 12.79
C GLY A 264 -32.40 9.84 14.06
N GLY A 265 -32.09 10.68 15.06
CA GLY A 265 -32.66 10.63 16.41
C GLY A 265 -31.70 10.08 17.46
N ASP A 266 -31.98 10.36 18.74
CA ASP A 266 -31.02 10.14 19.83
C ASP A 266 -30.84 8.65 20.17
N THR A 267 -29.62 8.15 20.18
CA THR A 267 -29.27 6.90 20.88
C THR A 267 -28.69 7.25 22.25
N ALA A 268 -28.79 6.34 23.21
CA ALA A 268 -28.12 6.54 24.49
C ALA A 268 -26.63 6.78 24.25
N ARG A 269 -26.06 7.78 24.92
CA ARG A 269 -24.67 8.16 24.69
C ARG A 269 -23.73 7.16 25.34
N VAL A 270 -22.80 6.61 24.56
CA VAL A 270 -21.79 5.68 25.06
C VAL A 270 -20.48 6.42 25.36
N THR A 271 -19.87 6.09 26.48
CA THR A 271 -18.51 6.57 26.82
C THR A 271 -17.48 5.59 26.28
N ILE A 272 -16.61 6.02 25.40
CA ILE A 272 -15.47 5.24 24.91
C ILE A 272 -14.25 5.65 25.72
N LYS A 273 -13.64 4.71 26.43
CA LYS A 273 -12.38 4.89 27.13
C LYS A 273 -11.27 4.19 26.35
N LEU A 274 -10.32 4.98 25.87
CA LEU A 274 -9.18 4.48 25.13
C LEU A 274 -7.88 4.85 25.85
N TYR A 275 -7.26 3.84 26.44
CA TYR A 275 -6.00 3.98 27.17
C TYR A 275 -4.81 3.97 26.21
N ARG A 276 -3.78 4.76 26.50
CA ARG A 276 -2.52 4.72 25.74
C ARG A 276 -1.79 3.39 25.92
N HIS A 277 -1.89 2.76 27.10
CA HIS A 277 -1.18 1.51 27.39
C HIS A 277 -2.08 0.43 27.99
N ARG A 278 -1.75 -0.84 27.68
CA ARG A 278 -2.38 -2.01 28.29
C ARG A 278 -2.39 -1.95 29.82
N LYS A 279 -1.28 -1.51 30.41
CA LYS A 279 -1.13 -1.41 31.86
C LYS A 279 -2.15 -0.46 32.49
N GLU A 280 -2.45 0.68 31.85
CA GLU A 280 -3.43 1.64 32.35
C GLU A 280 -4.86 1.11 32.21
N PHE A 281 -5.14 0.40 31.10
CA PHE A 281 -6.40 -0.31 30.93
C PHE A 281 -6.63 -1.32 32.07
N ASP A 282 -5.65 -2.17 32.38
CA ASP A 282 -5.77 -3.15 33.47
C ASP A 282 -5.89 -2.49 34.87
N GLN A 283 -5.33 -1.29 35.05
CA GLN A 283 -5.39 -0.55 36.31
C GLN A 283 -6.76 0.11 36.55
N HIS A 284 -7.41 0.56 35.49
CA HIS A 284 -8.62 1.38 35.58
C HIS A 284 -9.92 0.64 35.25
N GLU A 285 -9.81 -0.54 34.67
CA GLU A 285 -10.96 -1.33 34.25
C GLU A 285 -11.00 -2.69 34.94
N THR A 286 -12.21 -3.17 35.17
CA THR A 286 -12.48 -4.48 35.78
C THR A 286 -13.59 -5.18 35.00
N MET A 287 -13.62 -6.50 35.03
CA MET A 287 -14.68 -7.28 34.40
C MET A 287 -15.39 -8.09 35.49
N GLY A 288 -16.62 -7.69 35.82
CA GLY A 288 -17.33 -8.20 36.99
C GLY A 288 -16.69 -7.72 38.29
N SER A 289 -16.36 -8.65 39.20
CA SER A 289 -15.70 -8.34 40.49
C SER A 289 -14.19 -8.57 40.48
N GLY A 290 -13.59 -8.92 39.32
CA GLY A 290 -12.19 -9.35 39.22
C GLY A 290 -11.37 -8.55 38.20
N PRO A 291 -10.04 -8.80 38.16
CA PRO A 291 -9.13 -8.20 37.19
C PRO A 291 -9.46 -8.69 35.77
N ILE A 292 -9.08 -7.89 34.78
CA ILE A 292 -9.25 -8.23 33.37
C ILE A 292 -8.25 -9.30 32.94
N SER A 293 -8.71 -10.31 32.20
CA SER A 293 -7.83 -11.33 31.62
C SER A 293 -6.84 -10.71 30.62
N PRO A 294 -5.57 -11.16 30.59
CA PRO A 294 -4.61 -10.79 29.54
C PRO A 294 -5.12 -10.96 28.11
N SER A 295 -6.03 -11.92 27.89
CA SER A 295 -6.62 -12.19 26.56
C SER A 295 -7.69 -11.16 26.12
N VAL A 296 -8.24 -10.38 27.06
CA VAL A 296 -9.26 -9.36 26.75
C VAL A 296 -8.56 -8.10 26.24
N ARG A 297 -8.92 -7.70 25.02
CA ARG A 297 -8.34 -6.56 24.31
C ARG A 297 -9.22 -5.31 24.41
N GLY A 298 -10.52 -5.50 24.58
CA GLY A 298 -11.50 -4.48 24.87
C GLY A 298 -12.80 -5.12 25.36
N PHE A 299 -13.75 -4.31 25.82
CA PHE A 299 -15.10 -4.78 26.17
C PHE A 299 -16.13 -3.65 26.12
N PHE A 300 -17.39 -4.02 25.89
CA PHE A 300 -18.57 -3.19 26.16
C PHE A 300 -19.22 -3.54 27.50
N SER A 301 -19.55 -2.52 28.30
CA SER A 301 -20.33 -2.61 29.53
C SER A 301 -21.73 -2.01 29.31
N PRO A 302 -22.79 -2.84 29.19
CA PRO A 302 -24.15 -2.36 28.99
C PRO A 302 -24.69 -1.51 30.14
N SER A 303 -24.36 -1.85 31.38
CA SER A 303 -24.83 -1.13 32.58
C SER A 303 -24.23 0.27 32.71
N GLU A 304 -23.00 0.45 32.24
CA GLU A 304 -22.31 1.74 32.26
C GLU A 304 -22.42 2.51 30.93
N LEU A 305 -22.99 1.88 29.89
CA LEU A 305 -22.95 2.35 28.50
C LEU A 305 -21.52 2.80 28.13
N LYS A 306 -20.57 1.88 28.31
CA LYS A 306 -19.15 2.16 28.20
C LYS A 306 -18.46 1.14 27.29
N VAL A 307 -17.60 1.61 26.39
CA VAL A 307 -16.61 0.79 25.70
C VAL A 307 -15.24 1.10 26.31
N ALA A 308 -14.43 0.08 26.59
CA ALA A 308 -13.07 0.27 27.06
C ALA A 308 -12.09 -0.58 26.25
N THR A 309 -10.97 0.01 25.83
CA THR A 309 -9.86 -0.66 25.11
C THR A 309 -8.60 0.18 25.24
N TYR A 310 -7.48 -0.28 24.70
CA TYR A 310 -6.22 0.46 24.68
C TYR A 310 -5.56 0.49 23.29
N ASP A 311 -4.48 1.25 23.15
CA ASP A 311 -3.68 1.29 21.91
C ASP A 311 -2.82 0.03 21.76
N HIS A 312 -3.24 -0.86 20.86
CA HIS A 312 -2.56 -2.13 20.62
C HIS A 312 -1.16 -2.01 20.00
N ARG A 313 -0.73 -0.81 19.58
CA ARG A 313 0.67 -0.57 19.18
C ARG A 313 1.66 -0.87 20.30
N THR A 314 1.22 -0.80 21.55
CA THR A 314 2.05 -1.20 22.70
C THR A 314 2.34 -2.70 22.73
N ASP A 315 1.59 -3.49 21.97
CA ASP A 315 1.72 -4.94 21.88
C ASP A 315 2.34 -5.36 20.53
N GLY A 316 2.90 -4.41 19.78
CA GLY A 316 3.50 -4.64 18.46
C GLY A 316 2.47 -4.77 17.32
N LEU A 317 1.19 -4.47 17.55
CA LEU A 317 0.13 -4.52 16.53
C LEU A 317 -0.06 -3.16 15.85
N GLY A 318 -0.66 -3.16 14.66
CA GLY A 318 -1.00 -1.91 13.96
C GLY A 318 -2.19 -1.17 14.61
N LEU A 319 -2.30 0.14 14.38
CA LEU A 319 -3.45 0.95 14.82
C LEU A 319 -4.78 0.44 14.23
N SER A 320 -4.74 -0.19 13.05
CA SER A 320 -5.87 -0.93 12.44
C SER A 320 -6.51 -1.93 13.40
N PHE A 321 -5.73 -2.57 14.26
CA PHE A 321 -6.26 -3.51 15.24
C PHE A 321 -7.07 -2.81 16.33
N THR A 322 -6.61 -1.64 16.82
CA THR A 322 -7.36 -0.81 17.75
C THR A 322 -8.69 -0.34 17.15
N TRP A 323 -8.71 0.02 15.86
CA TRP A 323 -9.94 0.34 15.14
C TRP A 323 -10.90 -0.86 15.11
N SER A 324 -10.40 -2.03 14.72
CA SER A 324 -11.17 -3.28 14.69
C SER A 324 -11.82 -3.57 16.03
N THR A 325 -11.06 -3.49 17.13
CA THR A 325 -11.59 -3.70 18.49
C THR A 325 -12.66 -2.66 18.86
N LEU A 326 -12.40 -1.37 18.61
CA LEU A 326 -13.40 -0.32 18.88
C LEU A 326 -14.70 -0.55 18.10
N PHE A 327 -14.58 -0.98 16.85
CA PHE A 327 -15.73 -1.23 15.97
C PHE A 327 -16.53 -2.45 16.43
N HIS A 328 -15.83 -3.52 16.82
CA HIS A 328 -16.44 -4.69 17.46
C HIS A 328 -17.20 -4.30 18.72
N GLU A 329 -16.51 -3.73 19.70
CA GLU A 329 -17.09 -3.49 21.03
C GLU A 329 -18.25 -2.49 21.01
N SER A 330 -18.13 -1.43 20.21
CA SER A 330 -19.17 -0.40 20.14
C SER A 330 -20.46 -0.90 19.50
N SER A 331 -20.40 -1.97 18.69
CA SER A 331 -21.58 -2.55 18.08
C SER A 331 -22.51 -3.23 19.10
N HIS A 332 -21.98 -3.74 20.22
CA HIS A 332 -22.77 -4.39 21.27
C HIS A 332 -23.80 -3.44 21.93
N GLN A 333 -23.58 -2.12 21.84
CA GLN A 333 -24.59 -1.13 22.19
C GLN A 333 -25.90 -1.37 21.42
N PHE A 334 -25.81 -1.64 20.13
CA PHE A 334 -26.98 -1.80 19.26
C PHE A 334 -27.65 -3.15 19.47
N THR A 335 -26.88 -4.22 19.70
CA THR A 335 -27.45 -5.50 20.14
C THR A 335 -28.25 -5.32 21.43
N SER A 336 -27.71 -4.58 22.41
CA SER A 336 -28.42 -4.30 23.67
C SER A 336 -29.69 -3.44 23.49
N LEU A 337 -29.75 -2.60 22.46
CA LEU A 337 -30.94 -1.77 22.15
C LEU A 337 -32.08 -2.57 21.49
N ILE A 338 -31.78 -3.70 20.87
CA ILE A 338 -32.75 -4.48 20.08
C ILE A 338 -33.09 -5.83 20.72
N SER A 339 -32.42 -6.23 21.80
CA SER A 339 -32.75 -7.45 22.55
C SER A 339 -33.31 -7.12 23.92
N ALA A 340 -34.43 -7.74 24.30
CA ALA A 340 -34.95 -7.65 25.67
C ALA A 340 -34.31 -8.70 26.60
N ASP A 341 -33.77 -9.78 26.03
CA ASP A 341 -33.20 -10.94 26.71
C ASP A 341 -31.89 -11.39 26.04
N LEU A 342 -31.32 -12.52 26.49
CA LEU A 342 -30.19 -13.19 25.85
C LEU A 342 -30.44 -13.43 24.35
N VAL A 343 -29.45 -13.12 23.52
CA VAL A 343 -29.42 -13.49 22.09
C VAL A 343 -28.39 -14.60 21.86
N PRO A 344 -28.49 -15.37 20.75
CA PRO A 344 -27.47 -16.35 20.40
C PRO A 344 -26.10 -15.69 20.25
N GLY A 345 -25.05 -16.40 20.68
CA GLY A 345 -23.70 -15.86 20.64
C GLY A 345 -23.30 -15.37 19.25
N TRP A 346 -23.69 -16.11 18.20
CA TRP A 346 -23.34 -15.76 16.82
C TRP A 346 -24.01 -14.47 16.36
N LEU A 347 -25.22 -14.18 16.86
CA LEU A 347 -25.92 -12.93 16.56
C LEU A 347 -25.27 -11.75 17.26
N ASN A 348 -24.75 -11.93 18.48
CA ASN A 348 -24.04 -10.85 19.17
C ASN A 348 -22.61 -10.67 18.65
N GLU A 349 -21.77 -11.69 18.83
CA GLU A 349 -20.34 -11.64 18.53
C GLU A 349 -20.05 -11.75 17.03
N GLY A 350 -20.80 -12.55 16.27
CA GLY A 350 -20.61 -12.67 14.83
C GLY A 350 -20.93 -11.36 14.10
N THR A 351 -21.94 -10.64 14.57
CA THR A 351 -22.29 -9.30 14.04
C THR A 351 -21.29 -8.26 14.46
N ALA A 352 -20.79 -8.32 15.70
CA ALA A 352 -19.70 -7.47 16.13
C ALA A 352 -18.45 -7.69 15.26
N SER A 353 -18.12 -8.95 14.96
CA SER A 353 -17.00 -9.27 14.06
C SER A 353 -17.25 -8.91 12.60
N TYR A 354 -18.50 -8.76 12.16
CA TYR A 354 -18.80 -8.19 10.84
C TYR A 354 -18.32 -6.74 10.73
N PHE A 355 -18.35 -5.97 11.82
CA PHE A 355 -17.87 -4.58 11.84
C PHE A 355 -16.34 -4.45 11.91
N GLU A 356 -15.62 -5.49 12.33
CA GLU A 356 -14.15 -5.54 12.31
C GLU A 356 -13.58 -5.33 10.90
N GLY A 357 -14.33 -5.72 9.86
CA GLY A 357 -13.93 -5.50 8.48
C GLY A 357 -13.91 -4.02 8.08
N ALA A 358 -14.62 -3.15 8.80
CA ALA A 358 -14.66 -1.73 8.43
C ALA A 358 -13.27 -1.09 8.53
N ARG A 359 -12.92 -0.26 7.54
CA ARG A 359 -11.59 0.32 7.42
C ARG A 359 -11.65 1.84 7.48
N LEU A 360 -10.91 2.42 8.42
CA LEU A 360 -10.62 3.86 8.42
C LEU A 360 -9.57 4.14 7.34
N LEU A 361 -9.99 4.86 6.30
CA LEU A 361 -9.08 5.36 5.28
C LEU A 361 -8.25 6.52 5.88
N ALA A 362 -7.06 6.80 5.33
CA ALA A 362 -6.16 7.90 5.77
C ALA A 362 -6.86 9.27 5.85
N ASN A 363 -7.98 9.32 5.15
CA ASN A 363 -8.81 10.44 4.91
C ASN A 363 -9.89 10.63 5.99
N GLY A 364 -9.91 9.79 7.03
CA GLY A 364 -10.84 9.85 8.15
C GLY A 364 -12.21 9.22 7.87
N THR A 365 -12.41 8.55 6.73
CA THR A 365 -13.70 7.98 6.32
C THR A 365 -13.73 6.48 6.53
N ILE A 366 -14.91 5.94 6.83
CA ILE A 366 -15.08 4.51 7.03
C ILE A 366 -15.57 3.86 5.74
N GLU A 367 -14.76 2.96 5.21
CA GLU A 367 -15.20 1.96 4.24
C GLU A 367 -15.85 0.79 4.98
N THR A 368 -17.02 0.35 4.53
CA THR A 368 -17.86 -0.64 5.24
C THR A 368 -18.03 -1.91 4.40
N ASN A 369 -18.55 -2.98 5.02
CA ASN A 369 -18.81 -4.27 4.37
C ASN A 369 -17.57 -4.98 3.76
N LEU A 370 -16.37 -4.69 4.28
CA LEU A 370 -15.16 -5.39 3.87
C LEU A 370 -14.97 -6.67 4.70
N VAL A 371 -14.04 -7.51 4.24
CA VAL A 371 -13.65 -8.75 4.89
C VAL A 371 -12.55 -8.48 5.93
N PRO A 372 -12.74 -8.82 7.22
CA PRO A 372 -11.66 -8.90 8.18
C PRO A 372 -10.77 -10.10 7.86
N GLU A 373 -9.59 -9.83 7.31
CA GLU A 373 -8.70 -10.84 6.72
C GLU A 373 -8.36 -12.00 7.66
N GLY A 374 -8.06 -11.68 8.93
CA GLY A 374 -7.74 -12.68 9.94
C GLY A 374 -8.90 -13.64 10.21
N ARG A 375 -10.16 -13.17 10.13
CA ARG A 375 -11.34 -14.02 10.32
C ARG A 375 -11.54 -14.96 9.14
N LEU A 376 -11.38 -14.48 7.90
CA LEU A 376 -11.53 -15.33 6.72
C LEU A 376 -10.43 -16.39 6.63
N ARG A 377 -9.18 -16.04 6.92
CA ARG A 377 -8.08 -17.02 6.97
C ARG A 377 -8.32 -18.08 8.05
N ALA A 378 -8.65 -17.66 9.27
CA ALA A 378 -8.93 -18.57 10.36
C ALA A 378 -10.12 -19.49 10.04
N LEU A 379 -11.18 -18.95 9.45
CA LEU A 379 -12.34 -19.73 9.04
C LEU A 379 -11.96 -20.77 7.97
N LYS A 380 -11.25 -20.36 6.91
CA LYS A 380 -10.81 -21.28 5.85
C LYS A 380 -9.95 -22.42 6.42
N ALA A 381 -8.98 -22.09 7.27
CA ALA A 381 -8.14 -23.09 7.93
C ALA A 381 -8.96 -24.08 8.80
N SER A 382 -9.95 -23.58 9.56
CA SER A 382 -10.85 -24.45 10.32
C SER A 382 -11.71 -25.34 9.43
N LEU A 383 -12.18 -24.85 8.26
CA LEU A 383 -12.92 -25.66 7.30
C LEU A 383 -12.06 -26.78 6.71
N ASP A 384 -10.82 -26.50 6.33
CA ASP A 384 -9.88 -27.49 5.77
C ASP A 384 -9.51 -28.58 6.78
N ALA A 385 -9.30 -28.20 8.05
CA ALA A 385 -9.05 -29.13 9.14
C ALA A 385 -10.24 -30.09 9.37
N THR A 386 -11.47 -29.64 9.11
CA THR A 386 -12.66 -30.50 9.21
C THR A 386 -12.77 -31.53 8.08
N GLU A 387 -12.21 -31.24 6.90
CA GLU A 387 -12.22 -32.16 5.75
C GLU A 387 -11.16 -33.27 5.87
N THR A 388 -10.02 -32.96 6.47
CA THR A 388 -8.87 -33.88 6.63
C THR A 388 -8.97 -34.78 7.87
N SER A 389 -10.14 -34.89 8.50
CA SER A 389 -10.37 -35.62 9.76
C SER A 389 -9.48 -35.16 10.93
N SER A 390 -8.83 -34.01 10.81
CA SER A 390 -7.98 -33.39 11.83
C SER A 390 -8.75 -32.31 12.62
N ARG A 391 -10.03 -32.58 12.91
CA ARG A 391 -11.00 -31.61 13.41
C ARG A 391 -10.61 -30.96 14.75
N GLY A 392 -9.87 -31.67 15.61
CA GLY A 392 -9.53 -31.20 16.96
C GLY A 392 -10.76 -30.65 17.71
N ASP A 393 -10.57 -29.54 18.43
CA ASP A 393 -11.62 -28.82 19.17
C ASP A 393 -12.35 -27.74 18.34
N GLN A 394 -12.33 -27.82 17.00
CA GLN A 394 -12.98 -26.81 16.15
C GLN A 394 -14.52 -26.96 16.13
N PRO A 395 -15.28 -25.86 16.26
CA PRO A 395 -16.74 -25.91 16.25
C PRO A 395 -17.29 -26.20 14.85
N THR A 396 -18.47 -26.81 14.78
CA THR A 396 -19.28 -26.83 13.54
C THR A 396 -20.15 -25.58 13.43
N LEU A 397 -20.69 -25.34 12.23
CA LEU A 397 -21.70 -24.30 12.06
C LEU A 397 -22.93 -24.56 12.93
N LYS A 398 -23.32 -25.83 13.12
CA LYS A 398 -24.41 -26.19 14.03
C LYS A 398 -24.09 -25.80 15.47
N ASP A 399 -22.87 -26.08 15.95
CA ASP A 399 -22.44 -25.69 17.30
C ASP A 399 -22.54 -24.16 17.49
N VAL A 400 -22.14 -23.39 16.47
CA VAL A 400 -22.19 -21.92 16.47
C VAL A 400 -23.63 -21.40 16.52
N VAL A 401 -24.53 -21.94 15.68
CA VAL A 401 -25.94 -21.53 15.64
C VAL A 401 -26.70 -21.96 16.90
N SER A 402 -26.33 -23.09 17.50
CA SER A 402 -26.89 -23.60 18.75
C SER A 402 -26.32 -22.94 20.00
N TYR A 403 -25.26 -22.13 19.90
CA TYR A 403 -24.61 -21.51 21.06
C TYR A 403 -25.52 -20.44 21.70
N TYR A 404 -26.14 -20.81 22.83
CA TYR A 404 -27.09 -19.98 23.57
C TYR A 404 -26.77 -19.93 25.07
N LYS A 405 -25.59 -19.40 25.41
CA LYS A 405 -25.13 -19.18 26.78
C LYS A 405 -24.82 -17.70 27.01
N PRO A 406 -25.00 -17.15 28.22
CA PRO A 406 -24.56 -15.79 28.54
C PRO A 406 -23.05 -15.60 28.36
N GLY A 407 -22.65 -14.38 27.97
CA GLY A 407 -21.25 -14.02 27.72
C GLY A 407 -20.81 -14.28 26.28
N SER A 408 -19.52 -14.08 26.02
CA SER A 408 -18.89 -14.38 24.73
C SER A 408 -18.68 -15.91 24.56
N TYR A 409 -18.56 -16.38 23.32
CA TYR A 409 -18.12 -17.75 23.02
C TYR A 409 -16.60 -17.84 22.84
N GLU A 410 -16.07 -19.06 22.84
CA GLU A 410 -14.65 -19.31 22.67
C GLU A 410 -14.10 -18.73 21.36
N GLY A 411 -12.81 -18.36 21.35
CA GLY A 411 -12.17 -17.68 20.22
C GLY A 411 -12.35 -18.36 18.86
N SER A 412 -12.41 -19.69 18.85
CA SER A 412 -12.61 -20.52 17.64
C SER A 412 -13.99 -20.34 16.99
N TYR A 413 -15.00 -19.85 17.72
CA TYR A 413 -16.35 -19.60 17.19
C TYR A 413 -16.44 -18.27 16.43
N TYR A 414 -15.57 -17.31 16.72
CA TYR A 414 -15.63 -15.97 16.10
C TYR A 414 -15.49 -16.02 14.57
N PRO A 415 -14.52 -16.74 13.96
CA PRO A 415 -14.44 -16.87 12.51
C PRO A 415 -15.72 -17.44 11.89
N PHE A 416 -16.35 -18.43 12.52
CA PHE A 416 -17.61 -19.01 12.05
C PHE A 416 -18.79 -18.05 12.18
N GLY A 417 -18.93 -17.38 13.34
CA GLY A 417 -19.97 -16.39 13.57
C GLY A 417 -19.88 -15.23 12.58
N TRP A 418 -18.66 -14.70 12.37
CA TRP A 418 -18.39 -13.72 11.33
C TRP A 418 -18.78 -14.23 9.94
N GLY A 419 -18.28 -15.41 9.55
CA GLY A 419 -18.53 -15.98 8.23
C GLY A 419 -20.02 -16.23 7.97
N LEU A 420 -20.79 -16.61 8.99
CA LEU A 420 -22.23 -16.74 8.91
C LEU A 420 -22.90 -15.37 8.70
N VAL A 421 -22.59 -14.36 9.52
CA VAL A 421 -23.19 -13.02 9.37
C VAL A 421 -22.81 -12.39 8.02
N TYR A 422 -21.55 -12.49 7.62
CA TYR A 422 -21.07 -11.98 6.34
C TYR A 422 -21.79 -12.67 5.16
N PHE A 423 -22.01 -13.99 5.23
CA PHE A 423 -22.83 -14.72 4.25
C PHE A 423 -24.28 -14.23 4.22
N LEU A 424 -24.94 -14.06 5.38
CA LEU A 424 -26.32 -13.57 5.42
C LEU A 424 -26.46 -12.13 4.87
N HIS A 425 -25.40 -11.33 4.93
CA HIS A 425 -25.38 -9.97 4.37
C HIS A 425 -24.94 -9.89 2.90
N ASN A 426 -24.23 -10.89 2.37
CA ASN A 426 -23.54 -10.78 1.07
C ASN A 426 -23.74 -11.95 0.10
N TYR A 427 -24.37 -13.04 0.56
CA TYR A 427 -24.80 -14.10 -0.34
C TYR A 427 -25.84 -13.56 -1.31
N GLU A 428 -25.63 -13.87 -2.59
CA GLU A 428 -26.50 -13.48 -3.68
C GLU A 428 -27.09 -14.72 -4.33
N ASP A 429 -28.40 -14.67 -4.59
CA ASP A 429 -29.07 -15.72 -5.35
C ASP A 429 -28.77 -15.62 -6.85
N ALA A 430 -29.38 -16.49 -7.66
CA ALA A 430 -29.22 -16.49 -9.11
C ALA A 430 -29.68 -15.18 -9.79
N ASN A 431 -30.50 -14.37 -9.11
CA ASN A 431 -30.96 -13.06 -9.57
C ASN A 431 -30.14 -11.91 -8.96
N CYS A 432 -29.00 -12.22 -8.35
CA CYS A 432 -28.13 -11.26 -7.68
C CYS A 432 -28.79 -10.50 -6.51
N VAL A 433 -29.91 -10.99 -6.00
CA VAL A 433 -30.58 -10.46 -4.81
C VAL A 433 -29.91 -11.03 -3.58
N ARG A 434 -29.85 -10.26 -2.49
CA ARG A 434 -29.37 -10.72 -1.19
C ARG A 434 -30.54 -11.19 -0.32
N PRO A 435 -31.00 -12.45 -0.43
CA PRO A 435 -32.28 -12.90 0.11
C PRO A 435 -32.32 -12.91 1.64
N TYR A 436 -31.15 -13.05 2.27
CA TYR A 436 -31.05 -13.20 3.72
C TYR A 436 -31.04 -11.87 4.49
N VAL A 437 -30.74 -10.75 3.84
CA VAL A 437 -30.72 -9.42 4.47
C VAL A 437 -32.05 -9.09 5.16
N PRO A 438 -33.23 -9.12 4.50
CA PRO A 438 -34.49 -8.82 5.18
C PRO A 438 -34.82 -9.83 6.29
N LEU A 439 -34.47 -11.11 6.11
CA LEU A 439 -34.74 -12.15 7.10
C LEU A 439 -33.86 -12.01 8.34
N TYR A 440 -32.64 -11.54 8.16
CA TYR A 440 -31.74 -11.20 9.25
C TYR A 440 -32.32 -10.10 10.13
N GLN A 441 -32.95 -9.09 9.51
CA GLN A 441 -33.64 -8.01 10.23
C GLN A 441 -34.82 -8.54 11.04
N ASP A 442 -35.67 -9.37 10.41
CA ASP A 442 -36.81 -9.98 11.09
C ASP A 442 -36.34 -10.91 12.23
N TYR A 443 -35.24 -11.64 12.03
CA TYR A 443 -34.62 -12.50 13.03
C TYR A 443 -34.17 -11.68 14.24
N VAL A 444 -33.43 -10.60 14.02
CA VAL A 444 -33.01 -9.66 15.07
C VAL A 444 -34.21 -9.08 15.82
N ALA A 445 -35.24 -8.61 15.09
CA ALA A 445 -36.44 -8.04 15.69
C ALA A 445 -37.22 -9.05 16.55
N SER A 446 -37.11 -10.35 16.23
CA SER A 446 -37.80 -11.42 16.95
C SER A 446 -37.31 -11.63 18.40
N TYR A 447 -36.18 -11.04 18.79
CA TYR A 447 -35.63 -11.08 20.15
C TYR A 447 -36.05 -9.88 21.04
N LYS A 448 -36.90 -8.98 20.52
CA LYS A 448 -37.41 -7.82 21.28
C LYS A 448 -38.43 -8.16 22.36
N THR A 449 -39.10 -9.31 22.28
CA THR A 449 -40.27 -9.64 23.12
C THR A 449 -39.99 -10.56 24.31
N GLY A 450 -38.71 -10.85 24.61
CA GLY A 450 -38.30 -11.47 25.88
C GLY A 450 -38.75 -12.93 26.10
N GLY A 451 -38.55 -13.80 25.10
CA GLY A 451 -38.89 -15.22 25.19
C GLY A 451 -37.67 -16.14 25.12
N LYS A 452 -37.71 -17.27 25.84
CA LYS A 452 -36.76 -18.37 25.59
C LYS A 452 -37.10 -19.01 24.25
N HIS A 453 -36.10 -19.09 23.38
CA HIS A 453 -36.23 -19.66 22.05
C HIS A 453 -35.15 -20.71 21.85
N ASP A 454 -35.50 -21.83 21.21
CA ASP A 454 -34.47 -22.70 20.66
C ASP A 454 -33.79 -21.95 19.52
N SER A 455 -32.52 -21.59 19.73
CA SER A 455 -31.72 -20.81 18.79
C SER A 455 -31.61 -21.51 17.43
N PHE A 456 -31.48 -22.84 17.43
CA PHE A 456 -31.31 -23.62 16.22
C PHE A 456 -32.61 -23.77 15.43
N GLU A 457 -33.72 -24.07 16.10
CA GLU A 457 -35.03 -24.14 15.44
C GLU A 457 -35.42 -22.80 14.84
N ARG A 458 -35.19 -21.69 15.58
CA ARG A 458 -35.46 -20.35 15.07
C ARG A 458 -34.56 -20.00 13.88
N PHE A 459 -33.28 -20.36 13.93
CA PHE A 459 -32.40 -20.19 12.78
C PHE A 459 -32.96 -20.91 11.55
N CYS A 460 -33.35 -22.18 11.70
CA CYS A 460 -33.93 -22.96 10.62
C CYS A 460 -35.25 -22.36 10.10
N GLU A 461 -36.09 -21.84 11.00
CA GLU A 461 -37.32 -21.15 10.60
C GLU A 461 -37.02 -19.96 9.67
N PHE A 462 -36.10 -19.06 10.06
CA PHE A 462 -35.84 -17.83 9.31
C PHE A 462 -34.98 -18.06 8.06
N PHE A 463 -33.85 -18.74 8.20
CA PHE A 463 -32.84 -18.79 7.14
C PHE A 463 -32.94 -20.04 6.25
N ILE A 464 -33.87 -20.95 6.54
CA ILE A 464 -34.16 -22.11 5.70
C ILE A 464 -35.62 -22.07 5.25
N ALA A 465 -36.57 -22.21 6.18
CA ALA A 465 -37.98 -22.35 5.84
C ALA A 465 -38.60 -21.08 5.23
N ARG A 466 -38.31 -19.91 5.79
CA ARG A 466 -38.80 -18.62 5.26
C ARG A 466 -37.98 -18.12 4.07
N ALA A 467 -36.67 -18.40 4.04
CA ALA A 467 -35.79 -17.99 2.95
C ALA A 467 -36.12 -18.66 1.61
N LYS A 468 -36.60 -19.92 1.64
CA LYS A 468 -37.02 -20.70 0.47
C LYS A 468 -36.01 -20.66 -0.67
N GLN A 469 -34.72 -20.71 -0.33
CA GLN A 469 -33.67 -20.65 -1.33
C GLN A 469 -33.64 -21.98 -2.12
N PRO A 470 -33.61 -21.93 -3.46
CA PRO A 470 -33.58 -23.14 -4.28
C PRO A 470 -32.44 -24.08 -3.87
N GLY A 471 -32.76 -25.35 -3.59
CA GLY A 471 -31.79 -26.37 -3.18
C GLY A 471 -31.40 -26.34 -1.69
N ILE A 472 -32.01 -25.47 -0.88
CA ILE A 472 -31.80 -25.39 0.58
C ILE A 472 -33.13 -25.63 1.31
N GLU A 473 -33.38 -26.88 1.68
CA GLU A 473 -34.57 -27.31 2.45
C GLU A 473 -34.20 -27.73 3.88
N THR A 474 -32.93 -28.03 4.11
CA THR A 474 -32.40 -28.53 5.39
C THR A 474 -31.17 -27.74 5.82
N PHE A 475 -30.85 -27.82 7.11
CA PHE A 475 -29.65 -27.17 7.66
C PHE A 475 -28.35 -27.70 7.02
N GLY A 476 -28.26 -29.00 6.74
CA GLY A 476 -27.08 -29.57 6.09
C GLY A 476 -26.85 -29.02 4.67
N GLN A 477 -27.93 -28.78 3.92
CA GLN A 477 -27.84 -28.13 2.60
C GLN A 477 -27.42 -26.66 2.72
N PHE A 478 -27.98 -25.93 3.70
CA PHE A 478 -27.54 -24.57 4.00
C PHE A 478 -26.04 -24.53 4.33
N GLU A 479 -25.58 -25.40 5.22
CA GLU A 479 -24.17 -25.47 5.61
C GLU A 479 -23.27 -25.79 4.41
N THR A 480 -23.69 -26.68 3.53
CA THR A 480 -22.93 -27.01 2.31
C THR A 480 -22.77 -25.80 1.39
N VAL A 481 -23.85 -25.05 1.16
CA VAL A 481 -23.81 -23.84 0.32
C VAL A 481 -22.96 -22.75 0.99
N TRP A 482 -23.12 -22.56 2.30
CA TRP A 482 -22.32 -21.61 3.08
C TRP A 482 -20.82 -21.94 3.01
N ARG A 483 -20.42 -23.19 3.25
CA ARG A 483 -19.02 -23.63 3.18
C ARG A 483 -18.40 -23.35 1.82
N ARG A 484 -19.08 -23.75 0.74
CA ARG A 484 -18.62 -23.50 -0.63
C ARG A 484 -18.44 -22.00 -0.87
N TRP A 485 -19.41 -21.19 -0.47
CA TRP A 485 -19.34 -19.74 -0.64
C TRP A 485 -18.18 -19.10 0.13
N ILE A 486 -17.87 -19.57 1.35
CA ILE A 486 -16.72 -19.08 2.13
C ILE A 486 -15.39 -19.44 1.44
N VAL A 487 -15.28 -20.64 0.88
CA VAL A 487 -14.08 -21.05 0.12
C VAL A 487 -13.91 -20.19 -1.14
N GLU A 488 -15.00 -19.95 -1.88
CA GLU A 488 -15.01 -19.04 -3.03
C GLU A 488 -14.64 -17.61 -2.63
N LEU A 489 -15.19 -17.10 -1.51
CA LEU A 489 -14.85 -15.80 -0.94
C LEU A 489 -13.36 -15.69 -0.62
N HIS A 490 -12.78 -16.72 0.00
CA HIS A 490 -11.34 -16.79 0.28
C HIS A 490 -10.51 -16.72 -1.01
N GLY A 491 -10.90 -17.49 -2.03
CA GLY A 491 -10.26 -17.47 -3.34
C GLY A 491 -10.34 -16.12 -4.04
N LEU A 492 -11.50 -15.44 -3.98
CA LEU A 492 -11.68 -14.09 -4.54
C LEU A 492 -10.87 -13.04 -3.77
N TYR A 493 -10.85 -13.13 -2.44
CA TYR A 493 -10.23 -12.11 -1.59
C TYR A 493 -8.71 -12.22 -1.55
N PHE A 494 -8.14 -13.42 -1.45
CA PHE A 494 -6.69 -13.64 -1.38
C PHE A 494 -6.06 -14.13 -2.67
N GLY A 495 -6.87 -14.50 -3.68
CA GLY A 495 -6.36 -14.92 -4.98
C GLY A 495 -5.73 -13.77 -5.78
N PRO A 496 -5.13 -14.12 -6.93
CA PRO A 496 -4.29 -13.22 -7.70
C PRO A 496 -5.13 -12.13 -8.42
N PRO A 497 -4.50 -11.11 -9.03
CA PRO A 497 -5.21 -10.00 -9.70
C PRO A 497 -6.20 -10.43 -10.79
N GLU A 498 -6.03 -11.61 -11.38
CA GLU A 498 -6.93 -12.23 -12.38
C GLU A 498 -8.33 -12.49 -11.81
N ARG A 499 -8.47 -12.66 -10.49
CA ARG A 499 -9.77 -12.75 -9.82
C ARG A 499 -10.62 -11.48 -9.99
N ALA A 500 -10.04 -10.36 -10.42
CA ALA A 500 -10.80 -9.19 -10.84
C ALA A 500 -11.79 -9.51 -11.98
N ASP A 501 -11.48 -10.45 -12.87
CA ASP A 501 -12.36 -10.82 -14.00
C ASP A 501 -13.64 -11.50 -13.50
N GLU A 502 -13.55 -12.32 -12.44
CA GLU A 502 -14.70 -12.94 -11.79
C GLU A 502 -15.59 -11.89 -11.10
N LEU A 503 -14.97 -10.86 -10.49
CA LEU A 503 -15.69 -9.74 -9.87
C LEU A 503 -16.36 -8.85 -10.91
N ILE A 504 -15.73 -8.58 -12.06
CA ILE A 504 -16.32 -7.87 -13.20
C ILE A 504 -17.51 -8.67 -13.75
N ALA A 505 -17.33 -9.98 -13.96
CA ALA A 505 -18.42 -10.85 -14.42
C ALA A 505 -19.59 -10.88 -13.43
N ARG A 506 -19.32 -10.89 -12.12
CA ARG A 506 -20.34 -10.73 -11.07
C ARG A 506 -21.06 -9.38 -11.17
N ALA A 507 -20.32 -8.30 -11.34
CA ALA A 507 -20.86 -6.95 -11.47
C ALA A 507 -21.78 -6.78 -12.69
N ARG A 508 -21.42 -7.38 -13.83
CA ARG A 508 -22.27 -7.44 -15.03
C ARG A 508 -23.59 -8.14 -14.75
N ARG A 509 -23.57 -9.33 -14.12
CA ARG A 509 -24.81 -10.04 -13.72
C ARG A 509 -25.68 -9.21 -12.79
N GLN A 510 -25.07 -8.56 -11.79
CA GLN A 510 -25.78 -7.67 -10.86
C GLN A 510 -26.42 -6.48 -11.60
N ARG A 511 -25.70 -5.84 -12.53
CA ARG A 511 -26.23 -4.77 -13.38
C ARG A 511 -27.42 -5.24 -14.20
N ASP A 512 -27.30 -6.38 -14.87
CA ASP A 512 -28.33 -6.92 -15.75
C ASP A 512 -29.59 -7.33 -14.95
N ALA A 513 -29.39 -7.76 -13.70
CA ALA A 513 -30.44 -8.00 -12.70
C ALA A 513 -30.96 -6.72 -12.01
N LYS A 514 -30.52 -5.53 -12.45
CA LYS A 514 -30.90 -4.21 -11.91
C LYS A 514 -30.51 -3.98 -10.44
N GLN A 515 -29.47 -4.66 -9.97
CA GLN A 515 -28.88 -4.52 -8.64
C GLN A 515 -27.66 -3.57 -8.69
N SER A 516 -27.89 -2.31 -9.06
CA SER A 516 -26.82 -1.35 -9.36
C SER A 516 -25.83 -1.12 -8.22
N GLU A 517 -26.31 -1.05 -6.97
CA GLU A 517 -25.43 -0.86 -5.80
C GLU A 517 -24.49 -2.04 -5.59
N ASN A 518 -24.99 -3.27 -5.77
CA ASN A 518 -24.18 -4.49 -5.69
C ASN A 518 -23.14 -4.52 -6.83
N ALA A 519 -23.54 -4.10 -8.03
CA ALA A 519 -22.62 -3.99 -9.17
C ALA A 519 -21.49 -2.98 -8.92
N ILE A 520 -21.81 -1.81 -8.35
CA ILE A 520 -20.81 -0.79 -7.96
C ILE A 520 -19.82 -1.37 -6.94
N GLU A 521 -20.32 -2.10 -5.94
CA GLU A 521 -19.47 -2.76 -4.94
C GLU A 521 -18.52 -3.78 -5.56
N SER A 522 -19.02 -4.63 -6.47
CA SER A 522 -18.20 -5.62 -7.17
C SER A 522 -17.14 -4.98 -8.08
N TYR A 523 -17.47 -3.92 -8.84
CA TYR A 523 -16.48 -3.21 -9.65
C TYR A 523 -15.41 -2.54 -8.78
N ARG A 524 -15.79 -1.93 -7.65
CA ARG A 524 -14.82 -1.37 -6.70
C ARG A 524 -13.89 -2.43 -6.14
N TRP A 525 -14.41 -3.63 -5.88
CA TRP A 525 -13.57 -4.74 -5.45
C TRP A 525 -12.63 -5.19 -6.56
N ALA A 526 -13.10 -5.28 -7.81
CA ALA A 526 -12.25 -5.56 -8.96
C ALA A 526 -11.11 -4.52 -9.08
N LEU A 527 -11.41 -3.23 -8.89
CA LEU A 527 -10.41 -2.15 -8.92
C LEU A 527 -9.42 -2.17 -7.74
N ARG A 528 -9.80 -2.73 -6.58
CA ARG A 528 -8.84 -2.99 -5.50
C ARG A 528 -7.90 -4.13 -5.85
N LYS A 529 -8.36 -5.12 -6.63
CA LYS A 529 -7.56 -6.27 -7.08
C LYS A 529 -6.64 -5.92 -8.23
N ARG A 530 -7.16 -5.17 -9.20
CA ARG A 530 -6.43 -4.66 -10.36
C ARG A 530 -6.64 -3.15 -10.46
N PRO A 531 -5.81 -2.36 -9.74
CA PRO A 531 -5.83 -0.91 -9.88
C PRO A 531 -5.70 -0.54 -11.36
N ASN A 532 -6.48 0.44 -11.81
CA ASN A 532 -6.49 0.91 -13.20
C ASN A 532 -7.05 -0.07 -14.25
N ASP A 533 -7.75 -1.15 -13.85
CA ASP A 533 -8.46 -2.01 -14.81
C ASP A 533 -9.41 -1.18 -15.69
N ALA A 534 -9.13 -1.15 -16.99
CA ALA A 534 -9.84 -0.30 -17.94
C ALA A 534 -11.30 -0.70 -18.05
N LEU A 535 -11.59 -2.01 -18.07
CA LEU A 535 -12.94 -2.54 -18.26
C LEU A 535 -13.82 -2.24 -17.04
N ALA A 536 -13.33 -2.51 -15.84
CA ALA A 536 -14.04 -2.21 -14.60
C ALA A 536 -14.35 -0.70 -14.49
N ASN A 537 -13.41 0.16 -14.88
CA ASN A 537 -13.64 1.61 -14.92
C ASN A 537 -14.69 2.00 -15.97
N VAL A 538 -14.66 1.45 -17.18
CA VAL A 538 -15.67 1.74 -18.21
C VAL A 538 -17.06 1.36 -17.75
N GLU A 539 -17.24 0.14 -17.24
CA GLU A 539 -18.57 -0.36 -16.87
C GLU A 539 -19.11 0.32 -15.60
N LEU A 540 -18.22 0.68 -14.67
CA LEU A 540 -18.58 1.52 -13.53
C LEU A 540 -18.96 2.95 -13.96
N ALA A 541 -18.27 3.52 -14.95
CA ALA A 541 -18.63 4.82 -15.52
C ALA A 541 -20.01 4.79 -16.19
N GLU A 542 -20.35 3.71 -16.90
CA GLU A 542 -21.66 3.49 -17.50
C GLU A 542 -22.78 3.41 -16.45
N LEU A 543 -22.54 2.70 -15.34
CA LEU A 543 -23.48 2.66 -14.22
C LEU A 543 -23.73 4.05 -13.63
N PHE A 544 -22.68 4.84 -13.39
CA PHE A 544 -22.83 6.20 -12.90
C PHE A 544 -23.51 7.13 -13.90
N ALA A 545 -23.20 7.01 -15.20
CA ALA A 545 -23.86 7.77 -16.24
C ALA A 545 -25.37 7.46 -16.30
N ALA A 546 -25.74 6.18 -16.21
CA ALA A 546 -27.15 5.74 -16.14
C ALA A 546 -27.86 6.27 -14.88
N ALA A 547 -27.15 6.35 -13.75
CA ALA A 547 -27.63 6.97 -12.51
C ALA A 547 -27.64 8.52 -12.55
N LYS A 548 -27.25 9.13 -13.68
CA LYS A 548 -27.08 10.59 -13.86
C LYS A 548 -26.05 11.20 -12.91
N ASP A 549 -25.12 10.39 -12.40
CA ASP A 549 -23.97 10.85 -11.65
C ASP A 549 -22.82 11.18 -12.60
N LYS A 550 -22.93 12.37 -13.19
CA LYS A 550 -21.98 12.85 -14.20
C LYS A 550 -20.54 12.93 -13.67
N ASP A 551 -20.34 13.32 -12.41
CA ASP A 551 -19.00 13.53 -11.85
C ASP A 551 -18.25 12.19 -11.70
N ARG A 552 -18.88 11.19 -11.08
CA ARG A 552 -18.27 9.85 -10.96
C ARG A 552 -18.11 9.16 -12.31
N ALA A 553 -19.06 9.35 -13.24
CA ALA A 553 -18.92 8.82 -14.59
C ALA A 553 -17.71 9.41 -15.33
N LEU A 554 -17.53 10.74 -15.29
CA LEU A 554 -16.37 11.40 -15.91
C LEU A 554 -15.05 10.90 -15.33
N TYR A 555 -14.98 10.75 -14.00
CA TYR A 555 -13.79 10.26 -13.31
C TYR A 555 -13.38 8.87 -13.83
N HIS A 556 -14.33 7.92 -13.86
CA HIS A 556 -14.04 6.55 -14.27
C HIS A 556 -13.76 6.42 -15.77
N TYR A 557 -14.44 7.16 -16.65
CA TYR A 557 -14.05 7.18 -18.08
C TYR A 557 -12.62 7.71 -18.27
N ARG A 558 -12.24 8.73 -17.50
CA ARG A 558 -10.87 9.26 -17.57
C ARG A 558 -9.84 8.29 -16.99
N ALA A 559 -10.17 7.59 -15.91
CA ALA A 559 -9.30 6.54 -15.36
C ALA A 559 -9.07 5.42 -16.37
N ALA A 560 -10.12 4.95 -17.05
CA ALA A 560 -10.01 3.98 -18.14
C ALA A 560 -9.15 4.48 -19.30
N LEU A 561 -9.38 5.71 -19.77
CA LEU A 561 -8.56 6.32 -20.84
C LEU A 561 -7.09 6.50 -20.40
N GLY A 562 -6.84 6.73 -19.12
CA GLY A 562 -5.49 6.81 -18.55
C GLY A 562 -4.77 5.47 -18.61
N SER A 563 -5.44 4.36 -18.28
CA SER A 563 -4.82 3.03 -18.38
C SER A 563 -4.66 2.51 -19.80
N LEU A 564 -5.40 3.11 -20.76
CA LEU A 564 -5.29 2.82 -22.18
C LEU A 564 -4.39 3.83 -22.93
N ALA A 565 -3.67 4.70 -22.23
CA ALA A 565 -2.86 5.76 -22.87
C ALA A 565 -1.76 5.22 -23.80
N ALA A 566 -1.28 4.00 -23.55
CA ALA A 566 -0.30 3.31 -24.40
C ALA A 566 -0.92 2.71 -25.68
N VAL A 567 -2.26 2.64 -25.79
CA VAL A 567 -2.95 2.09 -26.97
C VAL A 567 -3.11 3.18 -28.01
N ALA A 568 -2.28 3.16 -29.05
CA ALA A 568 -2.29 4.17 -30.12
C ALA A 568 -3.50 4.05 -31.06
N ASP A 569 -3.99 2.83 -31.30
CA ASP A 569 -5.13 2.56 -32.16
C ASP A 569 -6.45 2.91 -31.45
N ARG A 570 -7.16 3.93 -31.95
CA ARG A 570 -8.45 4.35 -31.38
C ARG A 570 -9.57 3.36 -31.65
N GLU A 571 -9.42 2.49 -32.64
CA GLU A 571 -10.36 1.41 -32.94
C GLU A 571 -10.07 0.14 -32.12
N ALA A 572 -8.95 0.09 -31.39
CA ALA A 572 -8.68 -1.00 -30.48
C ALA A 572 -9.75 -1.07 -29.38
N THR A 573 -10.24 -2.28 -29.14
CA THR A 573 -11.21 -2.56 -28.09
C THR A 573 -10.53 -2.55 -26.72
N VAL A 574 -11.24 -2.05 -25.71
CA VAL A 574 -10.85 -2.23 -24.30
C VAL A 574 -10.69 -3.73 -24.04
N PRO A 575 -9.57 -4.20 -23.46
CA PRO A 575 -9.39 -5.61 -23.13
C PRO A 575 -10.59 -6.16 -22.34
N GLY A 576 -11.21 -7.24 -22.84
CA GLY A 576 -12.39 -7.87 -22.23
C GLY A 576 -13.73 -7.13 -22.43
N GLY A 577 -13.76 -6.07 -23.24
CA GLY A 577 -14.95 -5.28 -23.55
C GLY A 577 -15.18 -5.07 -25.06
N GLU A 578 -16.34 -4.49 -25.38
CA GLU A 578 -16.74 -4.21 -26.78
C GLU A 578 -16.49 -2.75 -27.19
N GLN A 579 -16.24 -1.85 -26.22
CA GLN A 579 -16.04 -0.44 -26.48
C GLN A 579 -14.62 -0.21 -27.04
N THR A 580 -14.49 0.65 -28.04
CA THR A 580 -13.18 1.10 -28.54
C THR A 580 -12.67 2.29 -27.74
N VAL A 581 -11.37 2.56 -27.76
CA VAL A 581 -10.77 3.75 -27.12
C VAL A 581 -11.45 5.03 -27.63
N GLY A 582 -11.67 5.16 -28.94
CA GLY A 582 -12.36 6.30 -29.54
C GLY A 582 -13.83 6.44 -29.09
N ALA A 583 -14.52 5.31 -28.85
CA ALA A 583 -15.88 5.34 -28.29
C ALA A 583 -15.88 5.90 -26.85
N LEU A 584 -14.88 5.55 -26.03
CA LEU A 584 -14.75 6.10 -24.67
C LEU A 584 -14.49 7.62 -24.69
N GLU A 585 -13.63 8.10 -25.58
CA GLU A 585 -13.41 9.54 -25.78
C GLU A 585 -14.72 10.25 -26.14
N ALA A 586 -15.51 9.66 -27.06
CA ALA A 586 -16.80 10.20 -27.45
C ALA A 586 -17.79 10.25 -26.28
N LYS A 587 -17.81 9.24 -25.40
CA LYS A 587 -18.63 9.24 -24.18
C LYS A 587 -18.20 10.31 -23.19
N LEU A 588 -16.90 10.54 -23.02
CA LEU A 588 -16.37 11.64 -22.19
C LEU A 588 -16.84 13.00 -22.72
N VAL A 589 -16.75 13.22 -24.04
CA VAL A 589 -17.23 14.43 -24.71
C VAL A 589 -18.75 14.59 -24.57
N ALA A 590 -19.52 13.52 -24.67
CA ALA A 590 -20.97 13.54 -24.51
C ALA A 590 -21.39 13.91 -23.07
N LEU A 591 -20.65 13.46 -22.06
CA LEU A 591 -20.88 13.85 -20.67
C LEU A 591 -20.51 15.31 -20.42
N ASP A 592 -19.34 15.74 -20.91
CA ASP A 592 -18.83 17.10 -20.68
C ASP A 592 -17.86 17.56 -21.77
N ARG A 593 -18.42 18.12 -22.85
CA ARG A 593 -17.64 18.61 -24.00
C ARG A 593 -16.54 19.60 -23.61
N ASP A 594 -16.85 20.57 -22.75
CA ASP A 594 -15.90 21.62 -22.39
C ASP A 594 -14.74 21.05 -21.56
N PHE A 595 -15.03 20.18 -20.59
CA PHE A 595 -14.01 19.51 -19.80
C PHE A 595 -13.15 18.59 -20.67
N ALA A 596 -13.77 17.76 -21.52
CA ALA A 596 -13.07 16.84 -22.41
C ALA A 596 -12.17 17.59 -23.40
N ALA A 597 -12.65 18.69 -23.99
CA ALA A 597 -11.87 19.52 -24.90
C ALA A 597 -10.69 20.19 -24.20
N ALA A 598 -10.89 20.73 -23.00
CA ALA A 598 -9.82 21.35 -22.23
C ALA A 598 -8.74 20.34 -21.82
N LEU A 599 -9.15 19.15 -21.35
CA LEU A 599 -8.22 18.08 -20.98
C LEU A 599 -7.44 17.57 -22.20
N ALA A 600 -8.12 17.31 -23.32
CA ALA A 600 -7.48 16.85 -24.55
C ALA A 600 -6.47 17.89 -25.08
N ALA A 601 -6.85 19.18 -25.10
CA ALA A 601 -5.95 20.25 -25.51
C ALA A 601 -4.71 20.35 -24.60
N ALA A 602 -4.90 20.22 -23.29
CA ALA A 602 -3.79 20.23 -22.33
C ALA A 602 -2.85 19.03 -22.54
N ARG A 603 -3.39 17.83 -22.77
CA ARG A 603 -2.61 16.61 -23.04
C ARG A 603 -1.82 16.70 -24.33
N THR A 604 -2.45 17.11 -25.43
CA THR A 604 -1.77 17.29 -26.73
C THR A 604 -0.63 18.28 -26.60
N LYS A 605 -0.86 19.42 -25.91
CA LYS A 605 0.18 20.41 -25.67
C LYS A 605 1.32 19.85 -24.81
N PHE A 606 0.98 19.11 -23.75
CA PHE A 606 1.98 18.50 -22.86
C PHE A 606 2.84 17.47 -23.61
N ALA A 607 2.22 16.56 -24.35
CA ALA A 607 2.92 15.54 -25.14
C ALA A 607 3.91 16.17 -26.14
N ALA A 608 3.47 17.18 -26.89
CA ALA A 608 4.33 17.90 -27.83
C ALA A 608 5.53 18.57 -27.14
N LEU A 609 5.29 19.24 -26.00
CA LEU A 609 6.35 19.91 -25.23
C LEU A 609 7.36 18.91 -24.64
N VAL A 610 6.90 17.76 -24.14
CA VAL A 610 7.77 16.70 -23.61
C VAL A 610 8.64 16.13 -24.72
N GLU A 611 8.04 15.79 -25.86
CA GLU A 611 8.74 15.21 -27.00
C GLU A 611 9.82 16.17 -27.55
N GLU A 612 9.45 17.44 -27.79
CA GLU A 612 10.36 18.49 -28.27
C GLU A 612 11.52 18.69 -27.29
N ARG A 613 11.23 18.76 -25.98
CA ARG A 613 12.23 18.98 -24.94
C ARG A 613 13.16 17.77 -24.78
N ALA A 614 12.64 16.55 -24.82
CA ALA A 614 13.44 15.33 -24.74
C ALA A 614 14.39 15.22 -25.93
N LYS A 615 13.91 15.44 -27.16
CA LYS A 615 14.74 15.50 -28.37
C LYS A 615 15.83 16.58 -28.26
N SER A 616 15.47 17.77 -27.77
CA SER A 616 16.42 18.86 -27.56
C SER A 616 17.52 18.51 -26.54
N TYR A 617 17.22 17.73 -25.51
CA TYR A 617 18.24 17.25 -24.58
C TYR A 617 19.20 16.26 -25.25
N VAL A 618 18.67 15.29 -26.02
CA VAL A 618 19.48 14.31 -26.76
C VAL A 618 20.41 15.02 -27.76
N GLU A 619 19.89 15.96 -28.55
CA GLU A 619 20.66 16.75 -29.51
C GLU A 619 21.82 17.52 -28.86
N LYS A 620 21.69 17.89 -27.58
CA LYS A 620 22.74 18.57 -26.80
C LYS A 620 23.66 17.62 -26.04
N GLY A 621 23.47 16.30 -26.17
CA GLY A 621 24.27 15.29 -25.47
C GLY A 621 23.82 15.01 -24.02
N TYR A 622 22.55 15.23 -23.71
CA TYR A 622 21.96 15.02 -22.37
C TYR A 622 20.87 13.92 -22.35
N PRO A 623 21.19 12.68 -22.75
CA PRO A 623 20.20 11.61 -22.82
C PRO A 623 19.58 11.22 -21.47
N ARG A 624 20.29 11.28 -20.34
CA ARG A 624 19.68 10.99 -19.02
C ARG A 624 18.63 12.03 -18.67
N ALA A 625 18.90 13.30 -18.94
CA ALA A 625 17.93 14.36 -18.74
C ALA A 625 16.67 14.17 -19.60
N ALA A 626 16.83 13.65 -20.83
CA ALA A 626 15.72 13.29 -21.72
C ALA A 626 14.91 12.11 -21.18
N LEU A 627 15.57 11.00 -20.81
CA LEU A 627 14.94 9.81 -20.25
C LEU A 627 14.19 10.12 -18.96
N THR A 628 14.82 10.89 -18.05
CA THR A 628 14.20 11.33 -16.78
C THR A 628 12.94 12.16 -17.04
N LEU A 629 12.97 13.05 -18.05
CA LEU A 629 11.80 13.85 -18.42
C LEU A 629 10.67 12.97 -18.95
N LEU A 630 10.97 11.96 -19.77
CA LEU A 630 9.99 11.02 -20.30
C LEU A 630 9.36 10.17 -19.19
N GLU A 631 10.18 9.66 -18.26
CA GLU A 631 9.71 8.91 -17.10
C GLU A 631 8.83 9.78 -16.19
N THR A 632 9.27 11.00 -15.88
CA THR A 632 8.46 11.96 -15.11
C THR A 632 7.14 12.26 -15.83
N ALA A 633 7.15 12.39 -17.17
CA ALA A 633 5.95 12.62 -17.95
C ALA A 633 4.98 11.43 -17.93
N ASP A 634 5.52 10.22 -17.98
CA ASP A 634 4.75 8.98 -17.85
C ASP A 634 4.14 8.84 -16.45
N HIS A 635 4.86 9.23 -15.39
CA HIS A 635 4.34 9.23 -14.03
C HIS A 635 3.12 10.18 -13.86
N VAL A 636 3.16 11.37 -14.48
CA VAL A 636 2.11 12.39 -14.28
C VAL A 636 0.90 12.26 -15.22
N ASP A 637 1.05 11.69 -16.41
CA ASP A 637 -0.03 11.58 -17.41
C ASP A 637 -0.31 10.14 -17.91
N GLY A 638 0.49 9.16 -17.46
CA GLY A 638 0.48 7.78 -17.94
C GLY A 638 1.42 7.55 -19.13
N THR A 639 1.88 6.33 -19.35
CA THR A 639 2.76 6.00 -20.48
C THR A 639 2.00 6.04 -21.81
N SER A 640 2.56 6.73 -22.80
CA SER A 640 2.04 6.73 -24.18
C SER A 640 2.97 5.94 -25.11
N ALA A 641 2.42 5.36 -26.18
CA ALA A 641 3.23 4.61 -27.15
C ALA A 641 4.37 5.46 -27.73
N ALA A 642 4.10 6.72 -28.07
CA ALA A 642 5.10 7.62 -28.64
C ALA A 642 6.23 7.95 -27.65
N ARG A 643 5.92 8.11 -26.35
CA ARG A 643 6.95 8.33 -25.31
C ARG A 643 7.76 7.07 -25.05
N ALA A 644 7.11 5.91 -25.01
CA ALA A 644 7.80 4.62 -24.88
C ALA A 644 8.77 4.38 -26.05
N GLU A 645 8.31 4.57 -27.28
CA GLU A 645 9.16 4.45 -28.48
C GLU A 645 10.34 5.44 -28.46
N LEU A 646 10.09 6.68 -28.05
CA LEU A 646 11.16 7.68 -27.92
C LEU A 646 12.17 7.29 -26.84
N ARG A 647 11.72 6.80 -25.68
CA ARG A 647 12.59 6.31 -24.60
C ARG A 647 13.45 5.15 -25.09
N ASP A 648 12.84 4.14 -25.68
CA ASP A 648 13.53 2.95 -26.20
C ASP A 648 14.56 3.34 -27.27
N GLY A 649 14.20 4.27 -28.16
CA GLY A 649 15.11 4.82 -29.17
C GLY A 649 16.32 5.52 -28.55
N ILE A 650 16.11 6.37 -27.53
CA ILE A 650 17.21 7.06 -26.83
C ILE A 650 18.11 6.05 -26.11
N THR A 651 17.54 5.10 -25.38
CA THR A 651 18.31 4.06 -24.67
C THR A 651 19.12 3.21 -25.66
N ALA A 652 18.54 2.82 -26.79
CA ALA A 652 19.24 2.03 -27.81
C ALA A 652 20.37 2.82 -28.50
N GLU A 653 20.17 4.10 -28.80
CA GLU A 653 21.17 4.95 -29.47
C GLU A 653 22.33 5.33 -28.55
N THR A 654 22.04 5.57 -27.27
CA THR A 654 23.01 6.17 -26.34
C THR A 654 23.60 5.19 -25.34
N ALA A 655 23.01 3.99 -25.22
CA ALA A 655 23.34 2.99 -24.20
C ALA A 655 23.27 3.54 -22.75
N VAL A 656 22.46 4.58 -22.55
CA VAL A 656 22.26 5.22 -21.24
C VAL A 656 21.07 4.58 -20.53
N ALA A 657 21.30 4.28 -19.26
CA ALA A 657 20.37 3.69 -18.30
C ALA A 657 20.11 4.67 -17.15
N LEU A 658 18.91 4.65 -16.57
CA LEU A 658 18.55 5.41 -15.37
C LEU A 658 18.72 4.58 -14.09
N GLU A 659 18.85 3.27 -14.23
CA GLU A 659 19.01 2.33 -13.14
C GLU A 659 20.29 2.62 -12.34
N ARG A 660 20.18 2.55 -11.01
CA ARG A 660 21.28 2.83 -10.08
C ARG A 660 21.55 1.61 -9.22
N TRP A 661 22.84 1.35 -9.03
CA TRP A 661 23.27 0.38 -8.04
C TRP A 661 23.00 0.91 -6.63
N ARG A 662 22.36 0.09 -5.82
CA ARG A 662 22.17 0.27 -4.39
C ARG A 662 22.77 -0.92 -3.66
N ARG A 663 23.63 -0.66 -2.69
CA ARG A 663 24.10 -1.67 -1.74
C ARG A 663 23.05 -1.88 -0.67
N LEU A 664 22.68 -3.13 -0.43
CA LEU A 664 21.76 -3.47 0.64
C LEU A 664 22.48 -3.27 2.00
N PRO A 665 21.84 -2.59 2.97
CA PRO A 665 22.47 -2.31 4.25
C PRO A 665 22.70 -3.60 5.05
N LEU A 666 23.91 -3.74 5.62
CA LEU A 666 24.26 -4.80 6.55
C LEU A 666 24.64 -4.18 7.90
N GLY A 667 23.61 -3.80 8.66
CA GLY A 667 23.76 -3.36 10.06
C GLY A 667 24.01 -4.54 11.00
N ALA A 668 24.64 -4.30 12.15
CA ALA A 668 24.84 -5.34 13.16
C ALA A 668 23.51 -5.92 13.71
N ASP A 669 22.44 -5.14 13.62
CA ASP A 669 21.06 -5.51 13.94
C ASP A 669 20.29 -6.13 12.77
N LEU A 670 20.93 -6.25 11.59
CA LEU A 670 20.29 -6.69 10.35
C LEU A 670 19.03 -5.88 10.00
N ALA A 671 19.01 -4.57 10.31
CA ALA A 671 17.90 -3.71 9.96
C ALA A 671 17.53 -3.83 8.47
N GLY A 672 16.25 -4.11 8.20
CA GLY A 672 15.73 -4.36 6.85
C GLY A 672 15.74 -5.82 6.41
N TRP A 673 16.25 -6.74 7.22
CA TRP A 673 16.25 -8.17 6.95
C TRP A 673 15.40 -8.95 7.96
N ASP A 674 14.71 -9.98 7.50
CA ASP A 674 14.13 -11.03 8.33
C ASP A 674 15.07 -12.24 8.34
N ALA A 675 15.87 -12.33 9.40
CA ALA A 675 16.98 -13.26 9.50
C ALA A 675 16.75 -14.28 10.62
N SER A 676 16.95 -15.56 10.30
CA SER A 676 17.08 -16.59 11.34
C SER A 676 18.31 -16.34 12.23
N GLU A 677 18.30 -16.88 13.45
CA GLU A 677 19.40 -16.75 14.43
C GLU A 677 20.75 -17.30 13.91
N ALA A 678 20.73 -18.05 12.79
CA ALA A 678 21.91 -18.58 12.13
C ALA A 678 22.74 -17.52 11.37
N TYR A 679 22.23 -16.30 11.22
CA TYR A 679 22.90 -15.20 10.51
C TYR A 679 23.39 -14.11 11.46
N SER A 680 24.54 -13.53 11.12
CA SER A 680 25.12 -12.38 11.82
C SER A 680 25.98 -11.55 10.87
N VAL A 681 26.18 -10.26 11.15
CA VAL A 681 27.12 -9.43 10.38
C VAL A 681 28.50 -9.45 11.04
N LYS A 682 29.54 -9.73 10.26
CA LYS A 682 30.94 -9.64 10.67
C LYS A 682 31.74 -8.94 9.59
N ASP A 683 32.48 -7.90 9.97
CA ASP A 683 33.34 -7.14 9.06
C ASP A 683 32.63 -6.63 7.78
N GLY A 684 31.33 -6.33 7.88
CA GLY A 684 30.50 -5.87 6.75
C GLY A 684 30.01 -6.99 5.83
N GLU A 685 30.20 -8.25 6.22
CA GLU A 685 29.71 -9.43 5.52
C GLU A 685 28.61 -10.11 6.33
N LEU A 686 27.62 -10.66 5.64
CA LEU A 686 26.58 -11.48 6.24
C LEU A 686 27.09 -12.92 6.36
N VAL A 687 27.28 -13.42 7.57
CA VAL A 687 27.81 -14.74 7.85
C VAL A 687 26.70 -15.65 8.34
N GLY A 688 26.45 -16.75 7.61
CA GLY A 688 25.47 -17.77 7.93
C GLY A 688 26.13 -19.10 8.30
N LYS A 689 25.66 -19.77 9.37
CA LYS A 689 26.05 -21.14 9.70
C LYS A 689 24.92 -21.89 10.41
N SER A 690 24.43 -22.98 9.83
CA SER A 690 23.44 -23.88 10.46
C SER A 690 23.59 -25.30 9.96
N ALA A 691 23.15 -26.27 10.75
CA ALA A 691 23.01 -27.65 10.32
C ALA A 691 21.74 -27.87 9.48
N GLY A 692 20.69 -27.08 9.72
CA GLY A 692 19.42 -27.14 8.98
C GLY A 692 19.28 -26.00 7.99
N LEU A 693 18.18 -26.01 7.22
CA LEU A 693 17.83 -24.89 6.35
C LEU A 693 17.63 -23.62 7.18
N SER A 694 18.26 -22.53 6.78
CA SER A 694 18.16 -21.24 7.44
C SER A 694 18.21 -20.12 6.41
N SER A 695 17.32 -19.14 6.55
CA SER A 695 17.14 -18.04 5.61
C SER A 695 17.42 -16.67 6.24
N CYS A 696 17.69 -15.71 5.36
CA CYS A 696 17.77 -14.29 5.64
C CYS A 696 17.12 -13.53 4.48
N GLN A 697 15.95 -12.95 4.69
CA GLN A 697 15.11 -12.35 3.64
C GLN A 697 15.18 -10.83 3.69
N TRP A 698 15.23 -10.19 2.52
CA TRP A 698 15.19 -8.75 2.41
C TRP A 698 13.74 -8.26 2.47
N ASN A 699 13.46 -7.33 3.38
CA ASN A 699 12.12 -6.78 3.59
C ASN A 699 11.83 -5.51 2.78
N GLY A 700 12.80 -5.01 2.00
CA GLY A 700 12.60 -3.82 1.19
C GLY A 700 11.87 -4.13 -0.11
N GLU A 701 11.17 -3.12 -0.64
CA GLU A 701 10.49 -3.20 -1.93
C GLU A 701 11.48 -3.40 -3.08
N LEU A 702 11.06 -4.19 -4.07
CA LEU A 702 11.81 -4.48 -5.29
C LEU A 702 11.04 -3.91 -6.48
N ALA A 703 11.76 -3.25 -7.39
CA ALA A 703 11.17 -2.79 -8.64
C ALA A 703 10.66 -3.95 -9.52
N PRO A 704 9.75 -3.71 -10.48
CA PRO A 704 9.32 -4.72 -11.45
C PRO A 704 10.48 -5.32 -12.25
N HIS A 705 11.45 -4.49 -12.65
CA HIS A 705 12.73 -4.89 -13.19
C HIS A 705 13.82 -4.57 -12.17
N TYR A 706 14.60 -5.57 -11.79
CA TYR A 706 15.79 -5.38 -10.97
C TYR A 706 16.87 -6.39 -11.33
N ARG A 707 18.11 -6.07 -10.96
CA ARG A 707 19.21 -7.04 -10.91
C ARG A 707 19.81 -7.07 -9.51
N PHE A 708 19.73 -8.21 -8.85
CA PHE A 708 20.38 -8.46 -7.57
C PHE A 708 21.71 -9.17 -7.80
N GLU A 709 22.77 -8.69 -7.18
CA GLU A 709 24.12 -9.24 -7.26
C GLU A 709 24.67 -9.48 -5.85
N VAL A 710 25.34 -10.61 -5.65
CA VAL A 710 25.95 -10.97 -4.37
C VAL A 710 27.22 -11.77 -4.61
N ARG A 711 28.27 -11.45 -3.86
CA ARG A 711 29.45 -12.29 -3.76
C ARG A 711 29.22 -13.35 -2.67
N MET A 712 29.45 -14.60 -3.02
CA MET A 712 29.27 -15.75 -2.13
C MET A 712 30.60 -16.44 -1.90
N VAL A 713 30.91 -16.68 -0.63
CA VAL A 713 32.08 -17.45 -0.21
C VAL A 713 31.64 -18.59 0.69
N ASN A 714 31.89 -19.84 0.28
CA ASN A 714 31.67 -21.02 1.13
C ASN A 714 33.00 -21.43 1.79
N ASP A 715 33.13 -21.09 3.07
CA ASP A 715 34.37 -21.31 3.83
C ASP A 715 34.66 -22.81 4.03
N ASP A 716 33.62 -23.62 4.20
CA ASP A 716 33.75 -25.03 4.58
C ASP A 716 33.62 -25.97 3.35
N ARG A 717 33.25 -25.43 2.17
CA ARG A 717 32.99 -26.16 0.91
C ARG A 717 32.08 -27.38 1.10
N ASP A 718 31.08 -27.23 1.98
CA ASP A 718 30.08 -28.25 2.29
C ASP A 718 28.68 -27.63 2.32
N GLY A 719 27.64 -28.46 2.36
CA GLY A 719 26.24 -28.06 2.41
C GLY A 719 25.73 -27.39 1.13
N VAL A 720 24.53 -26.82 1.21
CA VAL A 720 23.87 -26.09 0.12
C VAL A 720 23.68 -24.65 0.52
N TRP A 721 23.88 -23.71 -0.41
CA TRP A 721 23.67 -22.28 -0.16
C TRP A 721 23.23 -21.57 -1.43
N GLY A 722 22.67 -20.37 -1.29
CA GLY A 722 22.37 -19.56 -2.45
C GLY A 722 21.36 -18.47 -2.18
N VAL A 723 20.58 -18.15 -3.21
CA VAL A 723 19.65 -17.01 -3.23
C VAL A 723 18.21 -17.50 -3.29
N GLN A 724 17.36 -16.87 -2.49
CA GLN A 724 15.91 -16.98 -2.57
C GLN A 724 15.36 -15.86 -3.44
N TYR A 725 14.39 -16.17 -4.29
CA TYR A 725 13.66 -15.20 -5.09
C TYR A 725 12.18 -15.60 -5.14
N SER A 726 11.31 -14.64 -5.49
CA SER A 726 9.87 -14.88 -5.55
C SER A 726 9.29 -15.41 -4.23
N VAL A 727 9.78 -14.93 -3.08
CA VAL A 727 9.29 -15.30 -1.74
C VAL A 727 7.87 -14.76 -1.55
N GLY A 728 6.86 -15.64 -1.44
CA GLY A 728 5.48 -15.22 -1.28
C GLY A 728 4.48 -16.33 -0.99
N ALA A 729 3.19 -16.02 -1.16
CA ALA A 729 2.08 -16.92 -0.80
C ALA A 729 2.04 -18.24 -1.59
N ASN A 730 2.71 -18.30 -2.75
CA ASN A 730 2.73 -19.46 -3.64
C ASN A 730 4.02 -20.30 -3.53
N GLY A 731 4.82 -20.04 -2.48
CA GLY A 731 6.08 -20.73 -2.21
C GLY A 731 7.29 -19.81 -2.33
N THR A 732 8.46 -20.38 -2.10
CA THR A 732 9.76 -19.70 -2.21
C THR A 732 10.58 -20.38 -3.28
N TYR A 733 11.08 -19.63 -4.25
CA TYR A 733 12.02 -20.16 -5.24
C TYR A 733 13.46 -19.95 -4.80
N LEU A 734 14.30 -20.93 -5.08
CA LEU A 734 15.70 -20.96 -4.69
C LEU A 734 16.56 -21.22 -5.90
N VAL A 735 17.74 -20.60 -5.92
CA VAL A 735 18.90 -21.09 -6.68
C VAL A 735 19.91 -21.60 -5.66
N GLY A 736 20.07 -22.92 -5.57
CA GLY A 736 20.98 -23.58 -4.64
C GLY A 736 22.26 -24.06 -5.33
N PHE A 737 23.41 -23.78 -4.73
CA PHE A 737 24.73 -24.22 -5.14
C PHE A 737 25.22 -25.34 -4.24
N PHE A 738 25.89 -26.32 -4.85
CA PHE A 738 26.37 -27.52 -4.19
C PHE A 738 27.91 -27.61 -4.25
N PRO A 739 28.55 -28.37 -3.33
CA PRO A 739 30.00 -28.45 -3.23
C PRO A 739 30.72 -29.02 -4.46
N ASP A 740 30.02 -29.77 -5.29
CA ASP A 740 30.52 -30.41 -6.52
C ASP A 740 30.38 -29.51 -7.76
N GLY A 741 29.87 -28.28 -7.62
CA GLY A 741 29.79 -27.31 -8.73
C GLY A 741 28.44 -27.21 -9.43
N HIS A 742 27.46 -28.04 -9.09
CA HIS A 742 26.14 -27.90 -9.71
C HIS A 742 25.28 -26.82 -9.02
N ALA A 743 24.37 -26.23 -9.78
CA ALA A 743 23.39 -25.27 -9.31
C ALA A 743 21.97 -25.67 -9.75
N GLN A 744 21.05 -25.72 -8.80
CA GLN A 744 19.68 -26.22 -8.99
C GLN A 744 18.65 -25.11 -8.70
N LEU A 745 17.57 -25.07 -9.48
CA LEU A 745 16.41 -24.24 -9.21
C LEU A 745 15.35 -25.07 -8.51
N VAL A 746 14.95 -24.65 -7.31
CA VAL A 746 14.00 -25.38 -6.47
C VAL A 746 12.83 -24.48 -6.09
N LYS A 747 11.63 -25.03 -6.07
CA LYS A 747 10.46 -24.41 -5.45
C LYS A 747 10.17 -25.09 -4.11
N LEU A 748 10.19 -24.30 -3.04
CA LEU A 748 9.75 -24.71 -1.72
C LEU A 748 8.25 -24.41 -1.58
N ALA A 749 7.43 -25.45 -1.61
CA ALA A 749 6.01 -25.44 -1.26
C ALA A 749 5.75 -26.44 -0.12
N GLU A 750 4.52 -26.96 0.05
CA GLU A 750 4.25 -28.07 0.99
C GLU A 750 5.14 -29.29 0.70
N GLU A 751 5.47 -29.50 -0.57
CA GLU A 751 6.50 -30.42 -1.04
C GLU A 751 7.60 -29.66 -1.80
N GLN A 752 8.82 -30.19 -1.77
CA GLN A 752 9.93 -29.64 -2.56
C GLN A 752 9.77 -30.06 -4.02
N GLU A 753 9.66 -29.09 -4.92
CA GLU A 753 9.53 -29.32 -6.36
C GLU A 753 10.82 -28.85 -7.07
N ASP A 754 11.44 -29.73 -7.83
CA ASP A 754 12.55 -29.37 -8.73
C ASP A 754 11.98 -28.70 -9.97
N VAL A 755 12.38 -27.44 -10.21
CA VAL A 755 11.87 -26.64 -11.32
C VAL A 755 12.93 -26.38 -12.39
N GLY A 756 14.13 -26.94 -12.26
CA GLY A 756 15.17 -26.92 -13.29
C GLY A 756 16.61 -26.83 -12.77
N PHE A 757 17.55 -26.73 -13.70
CA PHE A 757 19.00 -26.61 -13.43
C PHE A 757 19.60 -25.43 -14.17
N LEU A 758 20.63 -24.80 -13.59
CA LEU A 758 21.48 -23.86 -14.32
C LEU A 758 22.53 -24.63 -15.14
N ALA A 759 22.95 -24.06 -16.26
CA ALA A 759 24.03 -24.65 -17.05
C ALA A 759 25.33 -24.65 -16.21
N PRO A 760 26.13 -25.73 -16.26
CA PRO A 760 27.43 -25.76 -15.60
C PRO A 760 28.31 -24.61 -16.10
N VAL A 761 28.91 -23.88 -15.17
CA VAL A 761 29.83 -22.79 -15.50
C VAL A 761 31.25 -23.34 -15.43
N GLU A 762 31.89 -23.44 -16.60
CA GLU A 762 33.25 -23.98 -16.70
C GLU A 762 34.23 -23.14 -15.87
N GLY A 763 34.93 -23.81 -14.94
CA GLY A 763 35.95 -23.19 -14.08
C GLY A 763 35.42 -22.42 -12.87
N LEU A 764 34.14 -22.57 -12.50
CA LEU A 764 33.57 -21.95 -11.30
C LEU A 764 34.30 -22.41 -10.03
N ASP A 765 34.86 -21.48 -9.27
CA ASP A 765 35.29 -21.75 -7.89
C ASP A 765 34.07 -21.64 -6.98
N VAL A 766 33.44 -22.78 -6.68
CA VAL A 766 32.33 -22.85 -5.71
C VAL A 766 32.70 -22.31 -4.32
N GLY A 767 33.99 -22.12 -4.03
CA GLY A 767 34.46 -21.48 -2.82
C GLY A 767 34.29 -19.96 -2.82
N ASP A 768 34.30 -19.28 -3.97
CA ASP A 768 34.28 -17.80 -4.08
C ASP A 768 33.86 -17.36 -5.49
N PHE A 769 32.63 -16.84 -5.63
CA PHE A 769 32.10 -16.37 -6.91
C PHE A 769 31.06 -15.27 -6.72
N VAL A 770 30.74 -14.56 -7.81
CA VAL A 770 29.64 -13.59 -7.85
C VAL A 770 28.45 -14.20 -8.57
N PHE A 771 27.28 -14.06 -7.98
CA PHE A 771 26.03 -14.50 -8.57
C PHE A 771 25.08 -13.31 -8.73
N ALA A 772 24.30 -13.32 -9.81
CA ALA A 772 23.23 -12.37 -9.99
C ALA A 772 21.94 -13.00 -10.50
N ILE A 773 20.82 -12.43 -10.08
CA ILE A 773 19.48 -12.68 -10.62
C ILE A 773 18.98 -11.36 -11.21
N GLU A 774 18.55 -11.41 -12.47
CA GLU A 774 17.91 -10.29 -13.13
C GLU A 774 16.47 -10.67 -13.47
N ARG A 775 15.53 -9.85 -13.00
CA ARG A 775 14.09 -10.06 -13.18
C ARG A 775 13.59 -9.17 -14.31
N PHE A 776 12.89 -9.75 -15.27
CA PHE A 776 12.10 -9.04 -16.28
C PHE A 776 10.60 -9.24 -16.03
N ASP A 777 9.76 -8.60 -16.83
CA ASP A 777 8.30 -8.74 -16.76
C ASP A 777 7.78 -10.14 -17.07
N ASP A 778 8.58 -10.99 -17.72
CA ASP A 778 8.16 -12.32 -18.20
C ASP A 778 9.13 -13.45 -17.83
N ARG A 779 10.27 -13.16 -17.20
CA ARG A 779 11.32 -14.15 -16.91
C ARG A 779 12.32 -13.69 -15.84
N PHE A 780 13.12 -14.65 -15.38
CA PHE A 780 14.35 -14.43 -14.63
C PHE A 780 15.55 -14.90 -15.44
N ASP A 781 16.62 -14.10 -15.45
CA ASP A 781 17.93 -14.45 -15.97
C ASP A 781 18.92 -14.62 -14.81
N PHE A 782 19.78 -15.63 -14.90
CA PHE A 782 20.74 -15.98 -13.85
C PHE A 782 22.16 -15.84 -14.37
N PHE A 783 23.05 -15.29 -13.57
CA PHE A 783 24.44 -15.02 -13.94
C PHE A 783 25.40 -15.51 -12.88
N VAL A 784 26.54 -16.04 -13.30
CA VAL A 784 27.67 -16.44 -12.45
C VAL A 784 28.92 -15.82 -13.03
N ASP A 785 29.66 -15.05 -12.22
CA ASP A 785 30.83 -14.26 -12.62
C ASP A 785 30.58 -13.44 -13.89
N GLY A 786 29.39 -12.81 -13.94
CA GLY A 786 28.94 -11.99 -15.06
C GLY A 786 28.50 -12.75 -16.32
N LYS A 787 28.67 -14.08 -16.37
CA LYS A 787 28.24 -14.92 -17.50
C LYS A 787 26.83 -15.45 -17.26
N LYS A 788 25.96 -15.35 -18.26
CA LYS A 788 24.60 -15.88 -18.19
C LYS A 788 24.62 -17.42 -18.08
N ALA A 789 24.11 -17.95 -16.97
CA ALA A 789 24.09 -19.38 -16.65
C ALA A 789 22.72 -20.02 -16.92
N GLY A 790 21.66 -19.23 -17.04
CA GLY A 790 20.32 -19.73 -17.36
C GLY A 790 19.26 -18.64 -17.47
N SER A 791 18.07 -19.05 -17.90
CA SER A 791 16.85 -18.25 -17.92
C SER A 791 15.67 -19.12 -17.53
N ARG A 792 14.64 -18.51 -16.94
CA ARG A 792 13.40 -19.19 -16.62
C ARG A 792 12.20 -18.25 -16.84
N PRO A 793 11.17 -18.65 -17.60
CA PRO A 793 9.92 -17.90 -17.68
C PRO A 793 9.29 -17.72 -16.30
N ALA A 794 8.70 -16.55 -16.05
CA ALA A 794 8.03 -16.24 -14.80
C ALA A 794 6.52 -16.13 -15.01
N THR A 795 5.74 -16.57 -14.02
CA THR A 795 4.30 -16.29 -13.95
C THR A 795 4.03 -15.05 -13.09
N GLY A 796 2.87 -14.41 -13.26
CA GLY A 796 2.53 -13.16 -12.55
C GLY A 796 2.73 -13.22 -11.03
N ASP A 797 2.42 -14.35 -10.41
CA ASP A 797 2.59 -14.54 -8.97
C ASP A 797 4.06 -14.69 -8.55
N GLU A 798 4.92 -15.24 -9.41
CA GLU A 798 6.36 -15.35 -9.15
C GLU A 798 7.02 -13.97 -9.18
N LEU A 799 6.51 -13.07 -10.01
CA LEU A 799 7.01 -11.70 -10.13
C LEU A 799 6.72 -10.85 -8.88
N ALA A 800 5.80 -11.25 -8.01
CA ALA A 800 5.42 -10.46 -6.83
C ALA A 800 6.27 -10.72 -5.58
N GLY A 801 7.18 -11.72 -5.58
CA GLY A 801 7.85 -12.16 -4.35
C GLY A 801 9.19 -11.48 -4.04
N GLY A 802 9.65 -11.65 -2.79
CA GLY A 802 10.87 -11.03 -2.25
C GLY A 802 12.18 -11.71 -2.66
N LEU A 803 13.30 -11.10 -2.24
CA LEU A 803 14.67 -11.63 -2.35
C LEU A 803 15.17 -12.09 -0.98
N GLY A 804 16.05 -13.09 -0.98
CA GLY A 804 16.69 -13.54 0.24
C GLY A 804 17.93 -14.39 -0.01
N LEU A 805 18.53 -14.86 1.07
CA LEU A 805 19.68 -15.72 1.08
C LEU A 805 19.35 -16.94 1.93
N PHE A 806 19.93 -18.09 1.61
CA PHE A 806 19.76 -19.30 2.40
C PHE A 806 21.04 -20.13 2.47
N GLN A 807 21.10 -20.97 3.49
CA GLN A 807 22.06 -22.06 3.60
C GLN A 807 21.49 -23.24 4.37
N GLN A 808 22.06 -24.42 4.13
CA GLN A 808 21.78 -25.66 4.83
C GLN A 808 23.05 -26.49 4.93
N GLY A 809 23.56 -26.67 6.16
CA GLY A 809 24.78 -27.44 6.39
C GLY A 809 26.05 -26.75 5.90
N ALA A 810 25.98 -25.46 5.53
CA ALA A 810 27.10 -24.70 4.99
C ALA A 810 27.52 -23.57 5.93
N LYS A 811 28.80 -23.18 5.86
CA LYS A 811 29.30 -21.94 6.47
C LYS A 811 29.64 -20.96 5.37
N VAL A 812 28.79 -19.97 5.21
CA VAL A 812 28.83 -19.06 4.07
C VAL A 812 28.93 -17.61 4.50
N ARG A 813 29.63 -16.83 3.68
CA ARG A 813 29.73 -15.38 3.79
C ARG A 813 29.16 -14.77 2.51
N PHE A 814 28.22 -13.86 2.69
CA PHE A 814 27.64 -13.06 1.62
C PHE A 814 28.14 -11.64 1.77
N SER A 815 28.76 -11.12 0.72
CA SER A 815 29.26 -9.75 0.68
C SER A 815 28.87 -9.10 -0.64
N ASP A 816 29.06 -7.79 -0.72
CA ASP A 816 28.74 -7.03 -1.94
C ASP A 816 27.28 -7.18 -2.41
N LEU A 817 26.32 -7.24 -1.48
CA LEU A 817 24.90 -7.34 -1.81
C LEU A 817 24.46 -6.03 -2.48
N ARG A 818 24.24 -6.08 -3.79
CA ARG A 818 23.91 -4.93 -4.62
C ARG A 818 22.61 -5.20 -5.38
N LEU A 819 21.82 -4.16 -5.56
CA LEU A 819 20.55 -4.17 -6.27
C LEU A 819 20.59 -3.02 -7.28
N LEU A 820 20.54 -3.35 -8.56
CA LEU A 820 20.34 -2.41 -9.64
C LEU A 820 18.85 -2.28 -9.89
N GLN A 821 18.32 -1.08 -9.69
CA GLN A 821 16.93 -0.73 -9.98
C GLN A 821 16.84 0.78 -10.19
N GLU A 822 15.72 1.26 -10.73
CA GLU A 822 15.45 2.70 -10.92
C GLU A 822 15.39 3.48 -9.59
#